data_AF-A0A3A5UT04-F1
#
_entry.id   AF-A0A3A5UT04-F1
#
_cell.length_a   1.000
_cell.length_b   1.000
_cell.length_c   1.000
_cell.angle_alpha   90.00
_cell.angle_beta   90.00
_cell.angle_gamma   90.00
#
_symmetry.space_group_name_H-M   'P 1'
#
loop_
_entity.id
_entity.type
_entity.pdbx_description
1 polymer ?
#
loop_
_entity_poly.entity_id
_entity_poly.type
_entity_poly.pdbx_seq_one_letter_code
_entity_poly.pdbx_strand_id
1 'polypeptide(L)'
;MIGGGSRTAKQRWKCLMQNVSDSEDVGWAQLPDQSLDPVLVSPCDGDDMAGIIERISDGVRLNRKQRVQLHRGFHLFDGTHVSFVADRMYLNGRPTIASVPMVSILNLLSSKKHRLGWDLSKLLIAIGTMTTGAIDTLPIRRVPRRLIGPNRIRDSLDKPTASAMLSWVEWMAEEQLEAPKHSAMNPLGAWSRDVRQRLSTPIGTKFENHLKEAFTHHPTGLEELTIYPWTRRWLAYTRYQRFNTNRTWPFEIVGGKLKFVVRAKNNASRKTSIPEEPGVWAFLISLAFSPHRSSGSDLLYALQFNWTDSKQETHQISAPLRRSIQFLREVIDSNSDRVFVHEERMLVIGRLGHFYEVKVGRGAHGAPFIIRAIDSLGPRSTTALCIHHGTFHSTVPLGDTIVSVILSLVDDVKTSGKIGSLREHIALRPPLGFLSPLNDKHIRFLRDSAVQEFKQITENHSDSIRWLPRDQPTEAGGRNQNMMHLFHRNVAFNRRRRWHQDGNAPNRKNRCDVLVEHAVAADSAMPHPQFIELWHESLKDGSAEEIFEPHHYLHHFGHDRNNWAQLHLQRQHHITLVEDLPVGDIRNGERRYCEIFPRIWDALLQHPIGSTFRLGVLDGGDVTFEHCHLAMTVRNQQERRILRRFATLLGFVEQGTHDQSIVFIRRDHAKQTARRDLALHLDRAQSTLGNPNSSPWHWHFGEVVQTPHHITEFRWGLQQDLRDSNRRLQRPN
;
A
#
# COMPACT_ATOMS: atom_id res chain seq x y z
N MET A 1 26.53 17.84 -5.42
CA MET A 1 26.79 16.39 -5.22
C MET A 1 27.60 15.75 -6.34
N ILE A 2 27.09 15.57 -7.57
CA ILE A 2 27.85 14.84 -8.63
C ILE A 2 28.82 15.73 -9.44
N GLY A 3 28.73 17.05 -9.29
CA GLY A 3 29.48 18.03 -10.09
C GLY A 3 28.94 18.12 -11.51
N GLY A 4 28.86 19.34 -12.07
CA GLY A 4 28.15 19.65 -13.32
C GLY A 4 28.50 18.78 -14.54
N GLY A 5 27.69 18.86 -15.60
CA GLY A 5 27.70 17.84 -16.66
C GLY A 5 28.88 17.80 -17.62
N SER A 6 29.92 18.64 -17.48
CA SER A 6 31.19 18.51 -18.22
C SER A 6 32.09 17.39 -17.68
N ARG A 7 31.77 16.80 -16.51
CA ARG A 7 32.59 15.77 -15.86
C ARG A 7 32.42 14.37 -16.46
N THR A 8 33.50 13.60 -16.48
CA THR A 8 33.45 12.16 -16.82
C THR A 8 32.76 11.35 -15.72
N ALA A 9 32.28 10.13 -16.03
CA ALA A 9 31.64 9.26 -15.04
C ALA A 9 32.53 9.00 -13.80
N LYS A 10 33.85 8.79 -14.02
CA LYS A 10 34.82 8.61 -12.93
C LYS A 10 34.93 9.84 -12.03
N GLN A 11 34.94 11.04 -12.61
CA GLN A 11 34.96 12.30 -11.85
C GLN A 11 33.67 12.52 -11.07
N ARG A 12 32.51 12.11 -11.62
CA ARG A 12 31.22 12.18 -10.92
C ARG A 12 31.17 11.25 -9.72
N TRP A 13 31.64 10.01 -9.85
CA TRP A 13 31.73 9.08 -8.71
C TRP A 13 32.66 9.62 -7.61
N LYS A 14 33.84 10.13 -7.98
CA LYS A 14 34.76 10.76 -7.02
C LYS A 14 34.12 11.94 -6.29
N CYS A 15 33.44 12.82 -7.02
CA CYS A 15 32.75 13.98 -6.43
C CYS A 15 31.57 13.55 -5.55
N LEU A 16 30.84 12.50 -5.94
CA LEU A 16 29.76 11.95 -5.12
C LEU A 16 30.32 11.50 -3.78
N MET A 17 31.35 10.65 -3.79
CA MET A 17 31.96 10.11 -2.57
C MET A 17 32.55 11.18 -1.67
N GLN A 18 33.16 12.23 -2.23
CA GLN A 18 33.64 13.38 -1.44
C GLN A 18 32.54 14.12 -0.67
N ASN A 19 31.27 14.03 -1.11
CA ASN A 19 30.15 14.71 -0.46
C ASN A 19 29.36 13.80 0.49
N VAL A 20 29.53 12.46 0.41
CA VAL A 20 28.67 11.50 1.11
C VAL A 20 29.45 10.50 1.97
N SER A 21 30.78 10.56 1.99
CA SER A 21 31.64 9.62 2.74
C SER A 21 31.26 9.51 4.22
N ASP A 22 30.83 10.62 4.81
CA ASP A 22 30.56 10.74 6.25
C ASP A 22 29.05 10.60 6.56
N SER A 23 28.25 10.23 5.56
CA SER A 23 26.80 10.06 5.71
C SER A 23 26.45 8.71 6.35
N GLU A 24 25.30 8.65 7.03
CA GLU A 24 24.75 7.39 7.56
C GLU A 24 24.52 6.34 6.46
N ASP A 25 24.27 6.79 5.22
CA ASP A 25 24.08 5.93 4.04
C ASP A 25 25.36 5.19 3.61
N VAL A 26 26.52 5.61 4.11
CA VAL A 26 27.82 4.93 3.90
C VAL A 26 28.30 4.25 5.19
N GLY A 27 28.12 4.89 6.34
CA GLY A 27 28.68 4.43 7.62
C GLY A 27 28.25 3.04 8.07
N TRP A 28 27.05 2.57 7.67
CA TRP A 28 26.55 1.23 8.05
C TRP A 28 27.45 0.07 7.57
N ALA A 29 28.24 0.29 6.52
CA ALA A 29 29.12 -0.71 5.92
C ALA A 29 30.61 -0.51 6.28
N GLN A 30 30.94 0.44 7.15
CA GLN A 30 32.33 0.67 7.59
C GLN A 30 32.67 -0.19 8.81
N LEU A 31 33.92 -0.63 8.87
CA LEU A 31 34.47 -1.26 10.07
C LEU A 31 34.93 -0.19 11.06
N PRO A 32 34.91 -0.48 12.37
CA PRO A 32 35.47 0.42 13.39
C PRO A 32 36.95 0.74 13.15
N ASP A 33 37.71 -0.25 12.67
CA ASP A 33 39.10 -0.10 12.28
C ASP A 33 39.23 -0.02 10.75
N GLN A 34 39.67 1.14 10.26
CA GLN A 34 39.85 1.41 8.82
C GLN A 34 41.06 0.68 8.21
N SER A 35 41.96 0.15 9.04
CA SER A 35 43.15 -0.58 8.60
C SER A 35 42.95 -2.09 8.50
N LEU A 36 41.81 -2.60 9.00
CA LEU A 36 41.51 -4.02 9.03
C LEU A 36 41.19 -4.55 7.62
N ASP A 37 41.79 -5.67 7.23
CA ASP A 37 41.41 -6.42 6.02
C ASP A 37 40.26 -7.38 6.36
N PRO A 38 39.07 -7.18 5.79
CA PRO A 38 37.91 -8.04 6.07
C PRO A 38 38.05 -9.46 5.52
N VAL A 39 38.98 -9.72 4.59
CA VAL A 39 39.19 -11.05 4.00
C VAL A 39 40.38 -11.73 4.68
N LEU A 40 40.11 -12.78 5.47
CA LEU A 40 41.13 -13.55 6.18
C LEU A 40 41.76 -14.62 5.28
N VAL A 41 40.93 -15.32 4.50
CA VAL A 41 41.38 -16.42 3.63
C VAL A 41 40.77 -16.28 2.24
N SER A 42 41.62 -16.33 1.23
CA SER A 42 41.25 -16.39 -0.19
C SER A 42 41.34 -17.84 -0.70
N PRO A 43 40.45 -18.30 -1.59
CA PRO A 43 40.47 -19.68 -2.10
C PRO A 43 41.63 -19.98 -3.05
N CYS A 44 42.27 -18.95 -3.61
CA CYS A 44 43.44 -19.06 -4.47
C CYS A 44 44.26 -17.76 -4.48
N ASP A 45 45.41 -17.82 -5.14
CA ASP A 45 46.31 -16.69 -5.34
C ASP A 45 45.70 -15.61 -6.25
N GLY A 46 46.24 -14.40 -6.18
CA GLY A 46 45.71 -13.23 -6.89
C GLY A 46 45.67 -13.40 -8.42
N ASP A 47 46.71 -14.00 -9.01
CA ASP A 47 46.79 -14.22 -10.46
C ASP A 47 45.80 -15.30 -10.94
N ASP A 48 45.68 -16.39 -10.18
CA ASP A 48 44.69 -17.44 -10.41
C ASP A 48 43.27 -16.85 -10.35
N MET A 49 43.01 -15.95 -9.38
CA MET A 49 41.72 -15.28 -9.23
C MET A 49 41.44 -14.30 -10.37
N ALA A 50 42.43 -13.52 -10.81
CA ALA A 50 42.30 -12.62 -11.95
C ALA A 50 41.93 -13.39 -13.23
N GLY A 51 42.58 -14.55 -13.47
CA GLY A 51 42.26 -15.42 -14.60
C GLY A 51 40.86 -16.05 -14.52
N ILE A 52 40.33 -16.31 -13.31
CA ILE A 52 38.93 -16.72 -13.13
C ILE A 52 37.99 -15.58 -13.51
N ILE A 53 38.25 -14.37 -13.01
CA ILE A 53 37.42 -13.19 -13.24
C ILE A 53 37.33 -12.85 -14.74
N GLU A 54 38.46 -12.88 -15.45
CA GLU A 54 38.53 -12.62 -16.89
C GLU A 54 37.65 -13.61 -17.66
N ARG A 55 37.78 -14.92 -17.40
CA ARG A 55 36.97 -15.95 -18.06
C ARG A 55 35.47 -15.78 -17.80
N ILE A 56 35.07 -15.43 -16.57
CA ILE A 56 33.66 -15.15 -16.27
C ILE A 56 33.17 -13.91 -17.04
N SER A 57 33.98 -12.85 -17.08
CA SER A 57 33.68 -11.63 -17.82
C SER A 57 33.50 -11.88 -19.32
N ASP A 58 34.27 -12.81 -19.89
CA ASP A 58 34.22 -13.19 -21.31
C ASP A 58 33.14 -14.24 -21.63
N GLY A 59 32.40 -14.72 -20.63
CA GLY A 59 31.39 -15.77 -20.79
C GLY A 59 31.98 -17.16 -21.06
N VAL A 60 33.26 -17.35 -20.79
CA VAL A 60 33.98 -18.61 -20.98
C VAL A 60 33.74 -19.54 -19.79
N ARG A 61 33.33 -20.78 -20.07
CA ARG A 61 33.08 -21.79 -19.04
C ARG A 61 34.35 -22.09 -18.23
N LEU A 62 34.26 -22.01 -16.90
CA LEU A 62 35.36 -22.33 -15.98
C LEU A 62 35.73 -23.82 -16.00
N ASN A 63 37.01 -24.14 -15.79
CA ASN A 63 37.49 -25.51 -15.65
C ASN A 63 37.17 -26.11 -14.26
N ARG A 64 37.43 -27.41 -14.06
CA ARG A 64 37.11 -28.11 -12.79
C ARG A 64 37.86 -27.50 -11.60
N LYS A 65 39.15 -27.17 -11.75
CA LYS A 65 39.99 -26.56 -10.69
C LYS A 65 39.42 -25.20 -10.25
N GLN A 66 39.10 -24.34 -11.21
CA GLN A 66 38.55 -23.00 -10.99
C GLN A 66 37.17 -23.05 -10.30
N ARG A 67 36.31 -24.00 -10.68
CA ARG A 67 35.03 -24.20 -9.97
C ARG A 67 35.26 -24.64 -8.53
N VAL A 68 36.19 -25.57 -8.28
CA VAL A 68 36.52 -26.01 -6.91
C VAL A 68 37.06 -24.85 -6.08
N GLN A 69 37.88 -23.95 -6.66
CA GLN A 69 38.34 -22.73 -5.97
C GLN A 69 37.16 -21.83 -5.58
N LEU A 70 36.23 -21.55 -6.48
CA LEU A 70 35.04 -20.75 -6.18
C LEU A 70 34.10 -21.42 -5.15
N HIS A 71 33.99 -22.75 -5.17
CA HIS A 71 33.23 -23.51 -4.17
C HIS A 71 33.87 -23.45 -2.78
N ARG A 72 35.21 -23.47 -2.70
CA ARG A 72 35.94 -23.29 -1.44
C ARG A 72 35.70 -21.93 -0.81
N GLY A 73 35.52 -20.89 -1.64
CA GLY A 73 35.09 -19.57 -1.19
C GLY A 73 36.11 -18.79 -0.35
N PHE A 74 35.67 -17.63 0.13
CA PHE A 74 36.42 -16.70 0.97
C PHE A 74 35.95 -16.81 2.41
N HIS A 75 36.86 -16.59 3.37
CA HIS A 75 36.53 -16.46 4.78
C HIS A 75 36.73 -15.01 5.23
N LEU A 76 35.69 -14.43 5.82
CA LEU A 76 35.67 -13.05 6.29
C LEU A 76 35.96 -12.97 7.80
N PHE A 77 36.30 -11.76 8.27
CA PHE A 77 36.74 -11.49 9.64
C PHE A 77 35.69 -11.81 10.72
N ASP A 78 34.41 -11.76 10.38
CA ASP A 78 33.25 -12.05 11.24
C ASP A 78 32.87 -13.54 11.27
N GLY A 79 33.66 -14.39 10.59
CA GLY A 79 33.36 -15.81 10.42
C GLY A 79 32.46 -16.12 9.23
N THR A 80 31.99 -15.12 8.48
CA THR A 80 31.14 -15.33 7.29
C THR A 80 31.94 -16.04 6.19
N HIS A 81 31.38 -17.11 5.65
CA HIS A 81 31.93 -17.87 4.53
C HIS A 81 31.19 -17.53 3.24
N VAL A 82 31.92 -17.04 2.22
CA VAL A 82 31.36 -16.62 0.93
C VAL A 82 31.83 -17.55 -0.17
N SER A 83 30.93 -18.33 -0.76
CA SER A 83 31.27 -19.24 -1.88
C SER A 83 30.37 -19.01 -3.10
N PHE A 84 30.80 -19.49 -4.25
CA PHE A 84 30.06 -19.33 -5.52
C PHE A 84 29.88 -20.68 -6.20
N VAL A 85 28.63 -21.01 -6.52
CA VAL A 85 28.28 -22.24 -7.24
C VAL A 85 27.37 -21.87 -8.40
N ALA A 86 27.81 -22.19 -9.62
CA ALA A 86 27.21 -21.72 -10.86
C ALA A 86 27.10 -20.18 -10.87
N ASP A 87 25.89 -19.63 -11.02
CA ASP A 87 25.63 -18.18 -11.04
C ASP A 87 25.08 -17.65 -9.71
N ARG A 88 25.24 -18.42 -8.61
CA ARG A 88 24.72 -18.06 -7.29
C ARG A 88 25.83 -17.90 -6.27
N MET A 89 25.68 -16.91 -5.40
CA MET A 89 26.49 -16.74 -4.21
C MET A 89 25.83 -17.50 -3.05
N TYR A 90 26.68 -18.08 -2.21
CA TYR A 90 26.31 -18.75 -0.98
C TYR A 90 27.01 -18.05 0.17
N LEU A 91 26.26 -17.73 1.20
CA LEU A 91 26.74 -17.15 2.45
C LEU A 91 26.49 -18.18 3.55
N ASN A 92 27.53 -18.63 4.24
CA ASN A 92 27.47 -19.68 5.27
C ASN A 92 26.78 -20.97 4.79
N GLY A 93 26.96 -21.31 3.50
CA GLY A 93 26.33 -22.48 2.88
C GLY A 93 24.88 -22.28 2.42
N ARG A 94 24.28 -21.11 2.65
CA ARG A 94 22.93 -20.77 2.19
C ARG A 94 22.96 -19.95 0.89
N PRO A 95 22.17 -20.31 -0.15
CA PRO A 95 22.13 -19.53 -1.39
C PRO A 95 21.45 -18.17 -1.17
N THR A 96 21.98 -17.13 -1.80
CA THR A 96 21.35 -15.80 -1.79
C THR A 96 20.02 -15.78 -2.55
N ILE A 97 19.11 -14.89 -2.12
CA ILE A 97 17.76 -14.77 -2.67
C ILE A 97 17.79 -14.11 -4.06
N ALA A 98 18.64 -13.10 -4.23
CA ALA A 98 18.81 -12.36 -5.46
C ALA A 98 19.99 -12.87 -6.29
N SER A 99 19.93 -12.60 -7.60
CA SER A 99 21.10 -12.71 -8.48
C SER A 99 22.12 -11.64 -8.12
N VAL A 100 23.41 -11.98 -8.18
CA VAL A 100 24.49 -11.09 -7.73
C VAL A 100 25.47 -10.75 -8.85
N PRO A 101 26.08 -9.55 -8.84
CA PRO A 101 27.11 -9.17 -9.80
C PRO A 101 28.43 -9.87 -9.48
N MET A 102 28.53 -11.16 -9.85
CA MET A 102 29.66 -12.04 -9.49
C MET A 102 31.03 -11.45 -9.85
N VAL A 103 31.19 -10.87 -11.04
CA VAL A 103 32.47 -10.27 -11.48
C VAL A 103 32.84 -9.10 -10.59
N SER A 104 31.90 -8.19 -10.32
CA SER A 104 32.14 -7.04 -9.45
C SER A 104 32.46 -7.46 -8.01
N ILE A 105 31.78 -8.49 -7.50
CA ILE A 105 32.03 -9.02 -6.15
C ILE A 105 33.41 -9.66 -6.06
N LEU A 106 33.79 -10.51 -7.02
CA LEU A 106 35.11 -11.15 -7.04
C LEU A 106 36.24 -10.12 -7.17
N ASN A 107 36.06 -9.08 -8.00
CA ASN A 107 37.02 -7.98 -8.09
C ASN A 107 37.18 -7.26 -6.75
N LEU A 108 36.07 -6.98 -6.06
CA LEU A 108 36.09 -6.33 -4.76
C LEU A 108 36.78 -7.20 -3.70
N LEU A 109 36.45 -8.49 -3.64
CA LEU A 109 37.05 -9.45 -2.72
C LEU A 109 38.55 -9.64 -3.00
N SER A 110 38.99 -9.51 -4.25
CA SER A 110 40.40 -9.70 -4.64
C SER A 110 41.24 -8.45 -4.42
N SER A 111 40.65 -7.24 -4.44
CA SER A 111 41.38 -5.99 -4.32
C SER A 111 41.57 -5.55 -2.86
N LYS A 112 42.76 -5.85 -2.30
CA LYS A 112 43.14 -5.44 -0.94
C LYS A 112 42.98 -3.94 -0.72
N LYS A 113 43.41 -3.13 -1.69
CA LYS A 113 43.33 -1.66 -1.62
C LYS A 113 41.90 -1.15 -1.42
N HIS A 114 40.92 -1.77 -2.07
CA HIS A 114 39.53 -1.28 -2.03
C HIS A 114 38.74 -1.79 -0.83
N ARG A 115 39.09 -2.95 -0.28
CA ARG A 115 38.32 -3.60 0.80
C ARG A 115 38.74 -3.24 2.23
N LEU A 116 39.94 -2.68 2.44
CA LEU A 116 40.40 -2.28 3.78
C LEU A 116 39.41 -1.34 4.46
N GLY A 117 39.06 -1.63 5.71
CA GLY A 117 38.16 -0.82 6.53
C GLY A 117 36.67 -0.97 6.22
N TRP A 118 36.26 -1.92 5.37
CA TRP A 118 34.87 -2.13 4.98
C TRP A 118 34.32 -3.48 5.42
N ASP A 119 33.07 -3.48 5.87
CA ASP A 119 32.32 -4.66 6.28
C ASP A 119 31.70 -5.31 5.03
N LEU A 120 32.47 -6.20 4.41
CA LEU A 120 32.04 -6.88 3.18
C LEU A 120 30.86 -7.82 3.42
N SER A 121 30.73 -8.43 4.60
CA SER A 121 29.62 -9.31 4.95
C SER A 121 28.29 -8.57 4.82
N LYS A 122 28.18 -7.39 5.44
CA LYS A 122 26.99 -6.53 5.34
C LYS A 122 26.66 -6.13 3.91
N LEU A 123 27.67 -5.75 3.10
CA LEU A 123 27.46 -5.38 1.70
C LEU A 123 26.97 -6.55 0.84
N LEU A 124 27.58 -7.73 1.02
CA LEU A 124 27.24 -8.93 0.27
C LEU A 124 25.85 -9.46 0.65
N ILE A 125 25.46 -9.39 1.93
CA ILE A 125 24.11 -9.71 2.39
C ILE A 125 23.09 -8.77 1.73
N ALA A 126 23.34 -7.45 1.75
CA ALA A 126 22.42 -6.48 1.16
C ALA A 126 22.26 -6.68 -0.35
N ILE A 127 23.35 -6.90 -1.10
CA ILE A 127 23.28 -7.22 -2.53
C ILE A 127 22.59 -8.56 -2.80
N GLY A 128 22.92 -9.58 -2.00
CA GLY A 128 22.38 -10.94 -2.12
C GLY A 128 20.88 -11.05 -1.80
N THR A 129 20.30 -10.05 -1.16
CA THR A 129 18.87 -10.01 -0.79
C THR A 129 18.07 -9.01 -1.62
N MET A 130 18.71 -8.26 -2.50
CA MET A 130 18.12 -7.20 -3.31
C MET A 130 17.29 -7.74 -4.49
N THR A 131 16.18 -8.42 -4.18
CA THR A 131 15.23 -8.97 -5.17
C THR A 131 13.97 -8.11 -5.29
N THR A 132 13.60 -7.79 -6.52
CA THR A 132 12.39 -7.00 -6.82
C THR A 132 11.17 -7.86 -7.15
N GLY A 133 11.36 -9.18 -7.33
CA GLY A 133 10.33 -10.12 -7.76
C GLY A 133 9.79 -11.03 -6.65
N ALA A 134 10.21 -10.88 -5.40
CA ALA A 134 9.72 -11.74 -4.31
C ALA A 134 8.24 -11.45 -3.95
N ILE A 135 7.75 -10.24 -4.26
CA ILE A 135 6.32 -9.92 -4.21
C ILE A 135 5.75 -10.14 -5.62
N ASP A 136 5.51 -11.40 -5.96
CA ASP A 136 4.85 -11.76 -7.20
C ASP A 136 3.35 -11.53 -7.08
N THR A 137 2.78 -10.71 -7.96
CA THR A 137 1.32 -10.75 -8.19
C THR A 137 0.99 -12.19 -8.56
N LEU A 138 0.20 -12.88 -7.73
CA LEU A 138 -0.34 -14.22 -8.00
C LEU A 138 -0.50 -14.42 -9.50
N PRO A 139 -0.04 -15.54 -10.10
CA PRO A 139 -0.08 -15.69 -11.54
C PRO A 139 -1.49 -15.40 -12.03
N ILE A 140 -1.68 -14.21 -12.63
CA ILE A 140 -2.93 -13.70 -13.22
C ILE A 140 -3.35 -14.58 -14.42
N ARG A 141 -2.74 -15.76 -14.59
CA ARG A 141 -3.16 -16.80 -15.52
C ARG A 141 -4.47 -17.47 -15.13
N ARG A 142 -4.91 -17.43 -13.86
CA ARG A 142 -6.16 -18.09 -13.43
C ARG A 142 -7.40 -17.20 -13.38
N VAL A 143 -7.24 -15.87 -13.50
CA VAL A 143 -8.37 -14.95 -13.61
C VAL A 143 -8.32 -14.30 -15.00
N PRO A 144 -9.32 -14.51 -15.86
CA PRO A 144 -9.38 -13.84 -17.16
C PRO A 144 -9.24 -12.32 -16.98
N ARG A 145 -8.23 -11.70 -17.63
CA ARG A 145 -8.02 -10.23 -17.64
C ARG A 145 -9.28 -9.43 -18.03
N ARG A 146 -10.27 -10.07 -18.65
CA ARG A 146 -11.57 -9.46 -18.99
C ARG A 146 -12.48 -9.20 -17.78
N LEU A 147 -12.27 -9.91 -16.65
CA LEU A 147 -13.04 -9.75 -15.42
C LEU A 147 -12.44 -8.71 -14.45
N ILE A 148 -11.14 -8.43 -14.60
CA ILE A 148 -10.46 -7.40 -13.83
C ILE A 148 -10.32 -6.20 -14.77
N GLY A 149 -11.20 -5.19 -14.60
CA GLY A 149 -11.15 -3.99 -15.43
C GLY A 149 -9.73 -3.40 -15.50
N PRO A 150 -9.29 -2.86 -16.64
CA PRO A 150 -7.89 -2.46 -16.89
C PRO A 150 -7.33 -1.45 -15.88
N ASN A 151 -8.20 -0.73 -15.15
CA ASN A 151 -7.82 0.24 -14.13
C ASN A 151 -7.66 -0.33 -12.70
N ARG A 152 -7.95 -1.63 -12.47
CA ARG A 152 -7.87 -2.25 -11.13
C ARG A 152 -6.51 -2.86 -10.80
N ILE A 153 -5.66 -3.11 -11.80
CA ILE A 153 -4.31 -3.64 -11.62
C ILE A 153 -3.33 -2.48 -11.81
N ARG A 154 -3.09 -1.72 -10.75
CA ARG A 154 -2.01 -0.74 -10.72
C ARG A 154 -0.91 -1.30 -9.82
N ASP A 155 0.23 -1.66 -10.40
CA ASP A 155 1.40 -2.02 -9.63
C ASP A 155 1.86 -0.79 -8.84
N SER A 156 2.03 -0.95 -7.53
CA SER A 156 2.59 0.09 -6.67
C SER A 156 4.05 0.37 -7.02
N LEU A 157 4.45 1.64 -6.96
CA LEU A 157 5.84 2.05 -7.18
C LEU A 157 6.78 1.61 -6.04
N ASP A 158 6.23 1.36 -4.86
CA ASP A 158 6.98 0.84 -3.69
C ASP A 158 7.19 -0.68 -3.75
N LYS A 159 6.54 -1.39 -4.69
CA LYS A 159 6.62 -2.85 -4.77
C LYS A 159 8.06 -3.39 -4.90
N PRO A 160 8.93 -2.85 -5.78
CA PRO A 160 10.30 -3.34 -5.91
C PRO A 160 11.15 -3.10 -4.66
N THR A 161 11.03 -1.92 -4.04
CA THR A 161 11.80 -1.54 -2.85
C THR A 161 11.31 -2.29 -1.60
N ALA A 162 9.99 -2.46 -1.45
CA ALA A 162 9.39 -3.29 -0.41
C ALA A 162 9.80 -4.76 -0.54
N SER A 163 9.84 -5.29 -1.77
CA SER A 163 10.31 -6.64 -2.05
C SER A 163 11.76 -6.84 -1.59
N ALA A 164 12.65 -5.91 -1.94
CA ALA A 164 14.06 -5.96 -1.54
C ALA A 164 14.19 -5.87 -0.01
N MET A 165 13.55 -4.88 0.62
CA MET A 165 13.57 -4.67 2.06
C MET A 165 13.09 -5.91 2.84
N LEU A 166 11.92 -6.45 2.50
CA LEU A 166 11.37 -7.60 3.22
C LEU A 166 12.22 -8.85 3.03
N SER A 167 12.84 -9.03 1.86
CA SER A 167 13.77 -10.15 1.62
C SER A 167 15.06 -10.00 2.42
N TRP A 168 15.52 -8.77 2.64
CA TRP A 168 16.65 -8.49 3.52
C TRP A 168 16.31 -8.71 4.99
N VAL A 169 15.14 -8.26 5.47
CA VAL A 169 14.70 -8.53 6.85
C VAL A 169 14.59 -10.02 7.11
N GLU A 170 14.08 -10.80 6.15
CA GLU A 170 14.06 -12.26 6.26
C GLU A 170 15.46 -12.83 6.52
N TRP A 171 16.44 -12.41 5.72
CA TRP A 171 17.81 -12.87 5.87
C TRP A 171 18.40 -12.47 7.22
N MET A 172 18.23 -11.22 7.62
CA MET A 172 18.72 -10.72 8.91
C MET A 172 18.13 -11.51 10.08
N ALA A 173 16.83 -11.80 10.03
CA ALA A 173 16.13 -12.53 11.07
C ALA A 173 16.61 -13.99 11.23
N GLU A 174 17.04 -14.62 10.14
CA GLU A 174 17.44 -16.03 10.16
C GLU A 174 18.94 -16.25 10.39
N GLU A 175 19.79 -15.33 9.95
CA GLU A 175 21.24 -15.54 9.93
C GLU A 175 22.03 -14.61 10.87
N GLN A 176 21.45 -13.49 11.29
CA GLN A 176 22.20 -12.42 11.98
C GLN A 176 21.61 -12.04 13.34
N LEU A 177 20.29 -12.08 13.47
CA LEU A 177 19.61 -11.73 14.72
C LEU A 177 19.42 -12.97 15.58
N GLU A 178 19.75 -12.84 16.87
CA GLU A 178 19.38 -13.85 17.85
C GLU A 178 17.86 -13.91 18.00
N ALA A 179 17.34 -15.11 18.26
CA ALA A 179 15.93 -15.28 18.56
C ALA A 179 15.61 -14.71 19.96
N PRO A 180 14.46 -14.05 20.15
CA PRO A 180 14.03 -13.60 21.47
C PRO A 180 14.00 -14.74 22.49
N LYS A 181 14.21 -14.45 23.79
CA LYS A 181 14.16 -15.44 24.87
C LYS A 181 12.92 -16.33 24.75
N HIS A 182 13.13 -17.65 24.78
CA HIS A 182 12.08 -18.67 24.62
C HIS A 182 11.41 -18.75 23.24
N SER A 183 12.04 -18.20 22.21
CA SER A 183 11.71 -18.44 20.81
C SER A 183 12.89 -19.13 20.15
N ALA A 184 12.64 -20.18 19.37
CA ALA A 184 13.70 -20.89 18.67
C ALA A 184 14.12 -20.21 17.34
N MET A 185 13.31 -19.29 16.83
CA MET A 185 13.62 -18.47 15.65
C MET A 185 13.11 -17.04 15.84
N ASN A 186 13.69 -16.10 15.10
CA ASN A 186 13.26 -14.70 15.14
C ASN A 186 11.92 -14.50 14.38
N PRO A 187 10.91 -13.88 15.00
CA PRO A 187 9.59 -13.67 14.39
C PRO A 187 9.61 -12.77 13.14
N LEU A 188 10.65 -11.94 12.96
CA LEU A 188 10.81 -11.07 11.79
C LEU A 188 10.87 -11.85 10.47
N GLY A 189 11.42 -13.07 10.48
CA GLY A 189 11.48 -13.93 9.30
C GLY A 189 10.08 -14.30 8.82
N ALA A 190 9.23 -14.82 9.71
CA ALA A 190 7.84 -15.16 9.42
C ALA A 190 7.01 -13.93 9.06
N TRP A 191 7.21 -12.81 9.75
CA TRP A 191 6.54 -11.54 9.44
C TRP A 191 6.86 -11.07 8.03
N SER A 192 8.13 -11.03 7.63
CA SER A 192 8.53 -10.53 6.32
C SER A 192 7.92 -11.34 5.17
N ARG A 193 7.81 -12.67 5.32
CA ARG A 193 7.16 -13.58 4.36
C ARG A 193 5.65 -13.37 4.30
N ASP A 194 4.98 -13.30 5.45
CA ASP A 194 3.54 -13.05 5.53
C ASP A 194 3.17 -11.73 4.85
N VAL A 195 3.93 -10.67 5.13
CA VAL A 195 3.70 -9.36 4.51
C VAL A 195 3.86 -9.44 2.99
N ARG A 196 4.93 -10.07 2.47
CA ARG A 196 5.09 -10.25 1.01
C ARG A 196 3.93 -11.03 0.38
N GLN A 197 3.47 -12.09 1.05
CA GLN A 197 2.33 -12.89 0.59
C GLN A 197 1.05 -12.06 0.55
N ARG A 198 0.78 -11.23 1.57
CA ARG A 198 -0.40 -10.35 1.61
C ARG A 198 -0.34 -9.22 0.58
N LEU A 199 0.85 -8.66 0.34
CA LEU A 199 1.09 -7.62 -0.67
C LEU A 199 0.98 -8.13 -2.12
N SER A 200 1.03 -9.44 -2.33
CA SER A 200 0.87 -10.10 -3.63
C SER A 200 -0.58 -10.07 -4.16
N THR A 201 -1.52 -9.53 -3.38
CA THR A 201 -2.95 -9.43 -3.75
C THR A 201 -3.19 -8.35 -4.81
N PRO A 202 -4.00 -8.63 -5.86
CA PRO A 202 -4.04 -7.82 -7.09
C PRO A 202 -4.77 -6.47 -6.98
N ILE A 203 -5.23 -6.07 -5.79
CA ILE A 203 -6.03 -4.85 -5.61
C ILE A 203 -5.07 -3.69 -5.26
N GLY A 204 -4.58 -3.02 -6.29
CA GLY A 204 -3.51 -2.00 -6.19
C GLY A 204 -3.82 -0.81 -5.27
N THR A 205 -5.09 -0.50 -4.98
CA THR A 205 -5.45 0.58 -4.05
C THR A 205 -5.24 0.22 -2.57
N LYS A 206 -5.07 -1.07 -2.26
CA LYS A 206 -4.80 -1.57 -0.90
C LYS A 206 -3.31 -1.78 -0.62
N PHE A 207 -2.42 -1.78 -1.63
CA PHE A 207 -1.00 -2.13 -1.44
C PHE A 207 -0.31 -1.21 -0.41
N GLU A 208 -0.38 0.10 -0.60
CA GLU A 208 0.29 1.06 0.30
C GLU A 208 -0.35 1.08 1.70
N ASN A 209 -1.66 0.81 1.79
CA ASN A 209 -2.35 0.69 3.08
C ASN A 209 -1.86 -0.54 3.84
N HIS A 210 -1.81 -1.70 3.17
CA HIS A 210 -1.28 -2.94 3.72
C HIS A 210 0.19 -2.81 4.12
N LEU A 211 0.98 -2.08 3.33
CA LEU A 211 2.37 -1.81 3.64
C LEU A 211 2.50 -0.94 4.90
N LYS A 212 1.72 0.15 4.98
CA LYS A 212 1.66 1.00 6.18
C LYS A 212 1.23 0.19 7.40
N GLU A 213 0.15 -0.60 7.29
CA GLU A 213 -0.32 -1.47 8.37
C GLU A 213 0.75 -2.48 8.82
N ALA A 214 1.47 -3.09 7.88
CA ALA A 214 2.54 -4.03 8.16
C ALA A 214 3.64 -3.43 9.04
N PHE A 215 4.06 -2.20 8.74
CA PHE A 215 5.05 -1.46 9.51
C PHE A 215 4.47 -0.81 10.78
N THR A 216 3.14 -0.79 10.97
CA THR A 216 2.54 -0.46 12.28
C THR A 216 2.40 -1.69 13.19
N HIS A 217 2.33 -2.89 12.61
CA HIS A 217 2.11 -4.15 13.33
C HIS A 217 3.30 -5.12 13.18
N HIS A 218 4.54 -4.62 13.29
CA HIS A 218 5.73 -5.46 13.19
C HIS A 218 6.08 -6.15 14.53
N PRO A 219 6.79 -7.30 14.53
CA PRO A 219 7.36 -7.88 15.74
C PRO A 219 8.42 -6.96 16.38
N THR A 220 8.70 -7.20 17.66
CA THR A 220 9.86 -6.63 18.36
C THR A 220 11.15 -7.10 17.68
N GLY A 221 12.17 -6.24 17.64
CA GLY A 221 13.47 -6.51 17.00
C GLY A 221 13.66 -5.83 15.65
N LEU A 222 12.60 -5.40 14.95
CA LEU A 222 12.77 -4.57 13.74
C LEU A 222 13.46 -3.25 14.05
N GLU A 223 13.25 -2.72 15.25
CA GLU A 223 13.89 -1.51 15.78
C GLU A 223 15.41 -1.67 15.97
N GLU A 224 15.90 -2.88 16.26
CA GLU A 224 17.34 -3.17 16.38
C GLU A 224 18.05 -3.00 15.02
N LEU A 225 17.30 -3.19 13.92
CA LEU A 225 17.79 -2.97 12.56
C LEU A 225 17.78 -1.49 12.12
N THR A 226 17.47 -0.55 13.01
CA THR A 226 17.50 0.91 12.71
C THR A 226 18.91 1.49 12.57
N ILE A 227 19.93 0.68 12.87
CA ILE A 227 21.34 0.94 12.51
C ILE A 227 21.47 1.07 10.98
N TYR A 228 20.62 0.38 10.22
CA TYR A 228 20.54 0.49 8.77
C TYR A 228 19.57 1.64 8.37
N PRO A 229 20.03 2.65 7.61
CA PRO A 229 19.25 3.87 7.37
C PRO A 229 17.88 3.63 6.71
N TRP A 230 17.80 2.65 5.80
CA TRP A 230 16.54 2.32 5.11
C TRP A 230 15.49 1.76 6.05
N THR A 231 15.86 1.00 7.10
CA THR A 231 14.91 0.48 8.09
C THR A 231 14.19 1.61 8.80
N ARG A 232 14.93 2.64 9.23
CA ARG A 232 14.35 3.84 9.86
C ARG A 232 13.39 4.56 8.91
N ARG A 233 13.74 4.64 7.62
CA ARG A 233 12.88 5.25 6.58
C ARG A 233 11.60 4.44 6.34
N TRP A 234 11.67 3.11 6.44
CA TRP A 234 10.50 2.22 6.36
C TRP A 234 9.60 2.30 7.59
N LEU A 235 10.17 2.41 8.80
CA LEU A 235 9.38 2.64 10.02
C LEU A 235 8.65 3.99 9.98
N ALA A 236 9.25 5.00 9.35
CA ALA A 236 8.62 6.30 9.09
C ALA A 236 7.76 6.35 7.81
N TYR A 237 7.40 5.19 7.24
CA TYR A 237 6.68 5.14 5.96
C TYR A 237 5.32 5.84 6.04
N THR A 238 5.10 6.77 5.12
CA THR A 238 3.83 7.48 4.94
C THR A 238 3.20 7.13 3.60
N ARG A 239 1.87 7.01 3.59
CA ARG A 239 1.12 6.64 2.39
C ARG A 239 1.33 7.68 1.30
N TYR A 240 1.51 7.19 0.08
CA TYR A 240 1.53 7.97 -1.14
C TYR A 240 0.22 8.76 -1.37
N GLN A 241 0.29 10.09 -1.48
CA GLN A 241 -0.88 10.94 -1.77
C GLN A 241 -0.80 11.73 -3.10
N ARG A 242 0.36 11.92 -3.75
CA ARG A 242 0.44 12.75 -5.00
C ARG A 242 1.56 12.35 -5.99
N PHE A 243 1.28 12.58 -7.28
CA PHE A 243 2.11 12.50 -8.51
C PHE A 243 2.87 11.20 -8.82
N ASN A 244 2.43 10.52 -9.90
CA ASN A 244 2.93 9.21 -10.33
C ASN A 244 4.08 9.39 -11.33
N THR A 245 5.32 9.55 -10.84
CA THR A 245 6.50 9.48 -11.72
C THR A 245 6.94 8.02 -11.80
N ASN A 246 6.81 7.41 -12.97
CA ASN A 246 7.27 6.03 -13.18
C ASN A 246 8.79 5.99 -13.06
N ARG A 247 9.33 5.47 -11.94
CA ARG A 247 10.77 5.30 -11.73
C ARG A 247 11.14 3.86 -12.08
N THR A 248 12.19 3.70 -12.86
CA THR A 248 12.75 2.37 -13.16
C THR A 248 13.65 1.93 -12.02
N TRP A 249 13.72 0.61 -11.77
CA TRP A 249 14.65 0.05 -10.80
C TRP A 249 16.09 0.50 -11.12
N PRO A 250 16.86 1.00 -10.14
CA PRO A 250 18.12 1.70 -10.39
C PRO A 250 19.28 0.81 -10.85
N PHE A 251 19.18 -0.52 -10.69
CA PHE A 251 20.30 -1.42 -10.94
C PHE A 251 19.99 -2.50 -11.97
N GLU A 252 21.03 -2.93 -12.66
CA GLU A 252 20.97 -4.10 -13.54
C GLU A 252 22.32 -4.82 -13.53
N ILE A 253 22.29 -6.15 -13.64
CA ILE A 253 23.50 -6.96 -13.73
C ILE A 253 23.72 -7.29 -15.21
N VAL A 254 24.85 -6.85 -15.77
CA VAL A 254 25.21 -7.07 -17.18
C VAL A 254 26.62 -7.63 -17.24
N GLY A 255 26.77 -8.86 -17.78
CA GLY A 255 28.07 -9.55 -17.85
C GLY A 255 28.72 -9.74 -16.48
N GLY A 256 27.91 -10.08 -15.46
CA GLY A 256 28.37 -10.23 -14.07
C GLY A 256 28.76 -8.92 -13.37
N LYS A 257 28.60 -7.76 -14.00
CA LYS A 257 28.95 -6.44 -13.43
C LYS A 257 27.70 -5.65 -13.05
N LEU A 258 27.76 -4.93 -11.93
CA LEU A 258 26.68 -4.05 -11.48
C LEU A 258 26.66 -2.74 -12.28
N LYS A 259 25.51 -2.41 -12.87
CA LYS A 259 25.29 -1.19 -13.62
C LYS A 259 24.23 -0.33 -12.96
N PHE A 260 24.42 0.99 -13.01
CA PHE A 260 23.46 1.98 -12.56
C PHE A 260 22.68 2.53 -13.75
N VAL A 261 21.35 2.51 -13.67
CA VAL A 261 20.44 2.99 -14.70
C VAL A 261 20.24 4.49 -14.52
N VAL A 262 20.65 5.26 -15.51
CA VAL A 262 20.66 6.73 -15.49
C VAL A 262 19.96 7.30 -16.72
N ARG A 263 19.50 8.55 -16.63
CA ARG A 263 18.94 9.26 -17.77
C ARG A 263 20.04 9.69 -18.71
N ALA A 264 19.87 9.45 -20.01
CA ALA A 264 20.70 9.97 -21.08
C ALA A 264 20.24 11.38 -21.51
N LYS A 265 21.08 12.09 -22.28
CA LYS A 265 20.79 13.44 -22.77
C LYS A 265 19.52 13.54 -23.63
N ASN A 266 19.15 12.45 -24.30
CA ASN A 266 17.93 12.35 -25.12
C ASN A 266 16.71 11.88 -24.31
N ASN A 267 16.77 11.96 -22.97
CA ASN A 267 15.75 11.48 -22.04
C ASN A 267 15.50 9.95 -22.04
N ALA A 268 16.28 9.16 -22.80
CA ALA A 268 16.23 7.70 -22.72
C ALA A 268 17.00 7.17 -21.50
N SER A 269 16.84 5.89 -21.17
CA SER A 269 17.64 5.22 -20.13
C SER A 269 18.97 4.73 -20.69
N ARG A 270 20.06 4.98 -19.96
CA ARG A 270 21.42 4.48 -20.23
C ARG A 270 21.97 3.78 -19.00
N LYS A 271 22.81 2.78 -19.19
CA LYS A 271 23.50 2.04 -18.12
C LYS A 271 24.92 2.59 -17.96
N THR A 272 25.32 2.94 -16.73
CA THR A 272 26.69 3.35 -16.39
C THR A 272 27.33 2.31 -15.48
N SER A 273 28.64 2.08 -15.63
CA SER A 273 29.38 1.20 -14.71
C SER A 273 29.46 1.84 -13.33
N ILE A 274 29.20 1.04 -12.29
CA ILE A 274 29.46 1.39 -10.90
C ILE A 274 30.92 0.97 -10.60
N PRO A 275 31.74 1.85 -9.98
CA PRO A 275 33.09 1.48 -9.56
C PRO A 275 33.03 0.40 -8.46
N GLU A 276 34.07 -0.42 -8.38
CA GLU A 276 34.21 -1.49 -7.36
C GLU A 276 34.74 -0.91 -6.04
N GLU A 277 34.10 0.17 -5.59
CA GLU A 277 34.42 0.89 -4.35
C GLU A 277 33.29 0.65 -3.33
N PRO A 278 33.57 0.05 -2.16
CA PRO A 278 32.56 -0.28 -1.15
C PRO A 278 31.70 0.91 -0.73
N GLY A 279 32.28 2.10 -0.58
CA GLY A 279 31.52 3.29 -0.20
C GLY A 279 30.46 3.70 -1.22
N VAL A 280 30.74 3.52 -2.52
CA VAL A 280 29.73 3.77 -3.58
C VAL A 280 28.61 2.74 -3.50
N TRP A 281 28.96 1.48 -3.23
CA TRP A 281 27.98 0.40 -3.09
C TRP A 281 27.10 0.63 -1.88
N ALA A 282 27.71 0.89 -0.71
CA ALA A 282 27.02 1.16 0.55
C ALA A 282 25.97 2.27 0.38
N PHE A 283 26.38 3.39 -0.22
CA PHE A 283 25.52 4.53 -0.48
C PHE A 283 24.34 4.15 -1.40
N LEU A 284 24.63 3.60 -2.58
CA LEU A 284 23.59 3.29 -3.57
C LEU A 284 22.61 2.21 -3.07
N ILE A 285 23.11 1.19 -2.37
CA ILE A 285 22.29 0.15 -1.73
C ILE A 285 21.35 0.80 -0.73
N SER A 286 21.87 1.63 0.19
CA SER A 286 21.04 2.27 1.20
C SER A 286 19.87 3.06 0.58
N LEU A 287 20.15 3.82 -0.47
CA LEU A 287 19.10 4.58 -1.17
C LEU A 287 18.10 3.67 -1.90
N ALA A 288 18.55 2.57 -2.50
CA ALA A 288 17.68 1.66 -3.25
C ALA A 288 16.79 0.79 -2.36
N PHE A 289 17.24 0.46 -1.16
CA PHE A 289 16.42 -0.19 -0.15
C PHE A 289 15.40 0.75 0.48
N SER A 290 15.54 2.07 0.31
CA SER A 290 14.65 3.04 0.94
C SER A 290 13.28 3.13 0.23
N PRO A 291 12.19 3.48 0.95
CA PRO A 291 10.87 3.68 0.34
C PRO A 291 10.88 4.77 -0.75
N HIS A 292 9.99 4.67 -1.73
CA HIS A 292 10.03 5.46 -2.98
C HIS A 292 9.97 6.99 -2.78
N ARG A 293 9.38 7.49 -1.69
CA ARG A 293 9.29 8.92 -1.35
C ARG A 293 10.05 9.30 -0.07
N SER A 294 11.00 8.46 0.34
CA SER A 294 11.98 8.86 1.34
C SER A 294 12.99 9.84 0.73
N SER A 295 13.64 10.64 1.59
CA SER A 295 14.77 11.49 1.19
C SER A 295 15.83 10.71 0.42
N GLY A 296 16.11 9.46 0.82
CA GLY A 296 17.05 8.58 0.15
C GLY A 296 16.64 8.20 -1.28
N SER A 297 15.38 7.81 -1.49
CA SER A 297 14.90 7.48 -2.84
C SER A 297 14.78 8.70 -3.75
N ASP A 298 14.39 9.86 -3.21
CA ASP A 298 14.39 11.11 -3.97
C ASP A 298 15.81 11.54 -4.36
N LEU A 299 16.79 11.30 -3.49
CA LEU A 299 18.20 11.48 -3.80
C LEU A 299 18.66 10.55 -4.92
N LEU A 300 18.28 9.26 -4.85
CA LEU A 300 18.61 8.28 -5.89
C LEU A 300 18.01 8.68 -7.23
N TYR A 301 16.74 9.08 -7.23
CA TYR A 301 16.08 9.56 -8.43
C TYR A 301 16.76 10.81 -8.99
N ALA A 302 17.13 11.77 -8.14
CA ALA A 302 17.89 12.94 -8.53
C ALA A 302 19.26 12.56 -9.13
N LEU A 303 19.94 11.55 -8.59
CA LEU A 303 21.19 11.04 -9.15
C LEU A 303 20.98 10.40 -10.52
N GLN A 304 19.95 9.57 -10.69
CA GLN A 304 19.62 8.95 -11.97
C GLN A 304 19.29 10.00 -13.03
N PHE A 305 18.50 11.01 -12.66
CA PHE A 305 18.02 12.05 -13.56
C PHE A 305 19.11 13.03 -13.97
N ASN A 306 19.89 13.51 -12.99
CA ASN A 306 20.92 14.51 -13.23
C ASN A 306 22.26 13.90 -13.68
N TRP A 307 22.35 12.56 -13.77
CA TRP A 307 23.63 11.89 -14.05
C TRP A 307 24.31 12.42 -15.30
N THR A 308 23.57 12.62 -16.40
CA THR A 308 24.13 13.10 -17.68
C THR A 308 23.74 14.53 -18.03
N ASP A 309 22.99 15.20 -17.14
CA ASP A 309 22.51 16.54 -17.41
C ASP A 309 23.67 17.55 -17.33
N SER A 310 23.89 18.23 -18.45
CA SER A 310 24.90 19.27 -18.61
C SER A 310 24.33 20.67 -18.54
N LYS A 311 23.01 20.80 -18.42
CA LYS A 311 22.34 22.08 -18.50
C LYS A 311 21.95 22.53 -17.09
N GLN A 312 22.71 23.48 -16.55
CA GLN A 312 22.11 24.51 -15.69
C GLN A 312 21.23 25.43 -16.55
N GLU A 313 20.31 24.88 -17.34
CA GLU A 313 19.26 25.72 -17.90
C GLU A 313 18.27 25.90 -16.76
N THR A 314 18.33 27.07 -16.13
CA THR A 314 17.18 27.59 -15.38
C THR A 314 15.98 27.41 -16.30
N HIS A 315 15.10 26.46 -15.96
CA HIS A 315 13.88 26.20 -16.74
C HIS A 315 13.05 27.49 -16.74
N GLN A 316 13.29 28.35 -17.73
CA GLN A 316 12.47 29.52 -17.92
C GLN A 316 11.11 29.02 -18.41
N ILE A 317 10.07 29.29 -17.60
CA ILE A 317 8.68 29.05 -17.98
C ILE A 317 8.46 29.68 -19.35
N SER A 318 8.03 28.86 -20.31
CA SER A 318 7.83 29.30 -21.70
C SER A 318 6.93 30.54 -21.75
N ALA A 319 7.20 31.46 -22.67
CA ALA A 319 6.44 32.70 -22.77
C ALA A 319 4.92 32.49 -22.95
N PRO A 320 4.42 31.47 -23.69
CA PRO A 320 2.99 31.16 -23.75
C PRO A 320 2.42 30.71 -22.41
N LEU A 321 3.12 29.82 -21.69
CA LEU A 321 2.66 29.33 -20.38
C LEU A 321 2.65 30.47 -19.35
N ARG A 322 3.66 31.33 -19.35
CA ARG A 322 3.73 32.52 -18.48
C ARG A 322 2.54 33.46 -18.71
N ARG A 323 2.24 33.77 -19.98
CA ARG A 323 1.07 34.58 -20.35
C ARG A 323 -0.23 33.94 -19.90
N SER A 324 -0.38 32.62 -20.07
CA SER A 324 -1.59 31.92 -19.64
C SER A 324 -1.80 31.91 -18.12
N ILE A 325 -0.71 31.83 -17.34
CA ILE A 325 -0.79 31.89 -15.87
C ILE A 325 -1.12 33.32 -15.42
N GLN A 326 -0.55 34.34 -16.08
CA GLN A 326 -0.90 35.73 -15.83
C GLN A 326 -2.38 35.98 -16.13
N PHE A 327 -2.87 35.52 -17.28
CA PHE A 327 -4.28 35.63 -17.65
C PHE A 327 -5.20 34.91 -16.65
N LEU A 328 -4.84 33.71 -16.20
CA LEU A 328 -5.58 33.00 -15.14
C LEU A 328 -5.67 33.83 -13.85
N ARG A 329 -4.57 34.46 -13.45
CA ARG A 329 -4.55 35.33 -12.27
C ARG A 329 -5.44 36.55 -12.46
N GLU A 330 -5.36 37.23 -13.61
CA GLU A 330 -6.20 38.38 -13.94
C GLU A 330 -7.70 38.04 -13.87
N VAL A 331 -8.09 36.87 -14.36
CA VAL A 331 -9.49 36.40 -14.30
C VAL A 331 -9.94 36.09 -12.87
N ILE A 332 -9.08 35.48 -12.06
CA ILE A 332 -9.36 35.23 -10.63
C ILE A 332 -9.53 36.57 -9.90
N ASP A 333 -8.60 37.50 -10.09
CA ASP A 333 -8.61 38.81 -9.43
C ASP A 333 -9.87 39.63 -9.85
N SER A 334 -10.28 39.52 -11.11
CA SER A 334 -11.50 40.17 -11.65
C SER A 334 -12.82 39.57 -11.14
N ASN A 335 -12.79 38.34 -10.60
CA ASN A 335 -13.97 37.64 -10.05
C ASN A 335 -13.76 37.30 -8.56
N SER A 336 -13.11 38.20 -7.81
CA SER A 336 -12.74 38.00 -6.40
C SER A 336 -13.93 37.84 -5.44
N ASP A 337 -15.15 38.15 -5.87
CA ASP A 337 -16.41 37.92 -5.14
C ASP A 337 -16.93 36.47 -5.28
N ARG A 338 -16.46 35.72 -6.29
CA ARG A 338 -16.98 34.39 -6.66
C ARG A 338 -15.92 33.31 -6.76
N VAL A 339 -14.66 33.69 -6.95
CA VAL A 339 -13.55 32.75 -7.16
C VAL A 339 -12.56 32.88 -6.01
N PHE A 340 -12.39 31.79 -5.27
CA PHE A 340 -11.51 31.75 -4.10
C PHE A 340 -10.46 30.66 -4.28
N VAL A 341 -9.21 30.94 -3.89
CA VAL A 341 -8.09 30.01 -4.05
C VAL A 341 -7.61 29.53 -2.69
N HIS A 342 -7.48 28.21 -2.54
CA HIS A 342 -6.87 27.59 -1.36
C HIS A 342 -5.94 26.46 -1.79
N GLU A 343 -4.64 26.64 -1.55
CA GLU A 343 -3.59 25.73 -2.00
C GLU A 343 -3.70 25.37 -3.49
N GLU A 344 -4.05 24.12 -3.81
CA GLU A 344 -4.17 23.58 -5.17
C GLU A 344 -5.64 23.56 -5.70
N ARG A 345 -6.57 24.18 -4.96
CA ARG A 345 -8.01 24.14 -5.23
C ARG A 345 -8.55 25.55 -5.44
N MET A 346 -9.42 25.67 -6.43
CA MET A 346 -10.18 26.90 -6.72
C MET A 346 -11.65 26.63 -6.48
N LEU A 347 -12.26 27.40 -5.59
CA LEU A 347 -13.69 27.43 -5.38
C LEU A 347 -14.31 28.43 -6.35
N VAL A 348 -15.39 28.06 -7.02
CA VAL A 348 -16.16 28.91 -7.93
C VAL A 348 -17.63 28.90 -7.49
N ILE A 349 -18.18 30.08 -7.21
CA ILE A 349 -19.61 30.26 -6.92
C ILE A 349 -20.33 30.62 -8.22
N GLY A 350 -21.24 29.73 -8.63
CA GLY A 350 -22.05 29.90 -9.83
C GLY A 350 -23.13 30.98 -9.69
N ARG A 351 -23.68 31.42 -10.81
CA ARG A 351 -24.73 32.45 -10.87
C ARG A 351 -26.02 32.01 -10.17
N LEU A 352 -26.33 30.72 -10.16
CA LEU A 352 -27.48 30.17 -9.44
C LEU A 352 -27.20 29.87 -7.95
N GLY A 353 -25.95 30.01 -7.50
CA GLY A 353 -25.56 29.77 -6.09
C GLY A 353 -24.98 28.38 -5.82
N HIS A 354 -24.70 27.58 -6.86
CA HIS A 354 -23.96 26.32 -6.71
C HIS A 354 -22.47 26.56 -6.49
N PHE A 355 -21.84 25.70 -5.69
CA PHE A 355 -20.43 25.78 -5.36
C PHE A 355 -19.68 24.69 -6.12
N TYR A 356 -18.60 25.08 -6.81
CA TYR A 356 -17.79 24.19 -7.61
C TYR A 356 -16.33 24.25 -7.19
N GLU A 357 -15.65 23.12 -7.25
CA GLU A 357 -14.24 22.98 -6.98
C GLU A 357 -13.51 22.58 -8.27
N VAL A 358 -12.49 23.36 -8.62
CA VAL A 358 -11.58 23.11 -9.75
C VAL A 358 -10.19 22.85 -9.20
N LYS A 359 -9.58 21.74 -9.60
CA LYS A 359 -8.23 21.36 -9.18
C LYS A 359 -7.42 20.88 -10.39
N VAL A 360 -6.13 21.21 -10.44
CA VAL A 360 -5.22 20.67 -11.46
C VAL A 360 -4.99 19.17 -11.21
N GLY A 361 -5.21 18.33 -12.21
CA GLY A 361 -5.16 16.87 -12.07
C GLY A 361 -5.67 16.13 -13.31
N ARG A 362 -5.70 14.80 -13.30
CA ARG A 362 -6.32 14.05 -14.42
C ARG A 362 -7.82 13.90 -14.19
N GLY A 363 -8.61 14.70 -14.88
CA GLY A 363 -10.07 14.64 -14.85
C GLY A 363 -10.70 13.78 -15.94
N ALA A 364 -12.00 13.98 -16.14
CA ALA A 364 -12.79 13.28 -17.16
C ALA A 364 -12.17 13.43 -18.55
N HIS A 365 -12.20 12.36 -19.35
CA HIS A 365 -11.63 12.30 -20.70
C HIS A 365 -10.14 12.72 -20.81
N GLY A 366 -9.39 12.62 -19.71
CA GLY A 366 -7.96 12.95 -19.68
C GLY A 366 -7.66 14.46 -19.59
N ALA A 367 -8.65 15.29 -19.27
CA ALA A 367 -8.47 16.72 -19.06
C ALA A 367 -7.44 16.99 -17.94
N PRO A 368 -6.65 18.09 -18.02
CA PRO A 368 -5.62 18.43 -17.03
C PRO A 368 -6.19 19.10 -15.75
N PHE A 369 -7.49 19.02 -15.54
CA PHE A 369 -8.19 19.53 -14.37
C PHE A 369 -9.33 18.57 -13.96
N ILE A 370 -9.69 18.61 -12.68
CA ILE A 370 -10.80 17.87 -12.07
C ILE A 370 -11.84 18.91 -11.63
N ILE A 371 -13.10 18.71 -12.00
CA ILE A 371 -14.22 19.58 -11.63
C ILE A 371 -15.17 18.78 -10.75
N ARG A 372 -15.54 19.34 -9.60
CA ARG A 372 -16.48 18.75 -8.66
C ARG A 372 -17.49 19.80 -8.21
N ALA A 373 -18.78 19.47 -8.22
CA ALA A 373 -19.78 20.26 -7.51
C ALA A 373 -19.78 19.89 -6.03
N ILE A 374 -19.90 20.87 -5.15
CA ILE A 374 -19.96 20.68 -3.70
C ILE A 374 -21.42 20.53 -3.29
N ASP A 375 -21.72 19.39 -2.70
CA ASP A 375 -23.07 19.00 -2.31
C ASP A 375 -23.34 19.24 -0.82
N SER A 376 -22.32 19.04 0.00
CA SER A 376 -22.36 19.25 1.44
C SER A 376 -20.95 19.55 1.95
N LEU A 377 -20.84 20.41 2.96
CA LEU A 377 -19.59 20.67 3.69
C LEU A 377 -19.52 19.94 5.05
N GLY A 378 -20.60 19.30 5.50
CA GLY A 378 -20.65 18.57 6.77
C GLY A 378 -21.69 17.44 6.80
N PRO A 379 -21.30 16.16 6.60
CA PRO A 379 -20.00 15.68 6.11
C PRO A 379 -19.73 16.13 4.67
N ARG A 380 -18.45 16.30 4.29
CA ARG A 380 -18.06 16.77 2.97
C ARG A 380 -18.47 15.77 1.88
N SER A 381 -19.26 16.21 0.90
CA SER A 381 -19.71 15.42 -0.24
C SER A 381 -19.62 16.23 -1.54
N THR A 382 -19.19 15.59 -2.62
CA THR A 382 -18.99 16.25 -3.92
C THR A 382 -19.34 15.34 -5.08
N THR A 383 -19.89 15.90 -6.15
CA THR A 383 -20.23 15.20 -7.40
C THR A 383 -19.28 15.60 -8.53
N ALA A 384 -18.67 14.63 -9.22
CA ALA A 384 -17.78 14.93 -10.34
C ALA A 384 -18.55 15.46 -11.57
N LEU A 385 -18.06 16.54 -12.19
CA LEU A 385 -18.64 17.15 -13.38
C LEU A 385 -17.73 16.99 -14.60
N CYS A 386 -18.33 16.91 -15.80
CA CYS A 386 -17.63 16.80 -17.06
C CYS A 386 -17.95 17.98 -17.98
N ILE A 387 -17.10 19.02 -17.95
CA ILE A 387 -17.17 20.15 -18.88
C ILE A 387 -16.27 19.85 -20.08
N HIS A 388 -16.68 18.92 -20.94
CA HIS A 388 -15.96 18.66 -22.19
C HIS A 388 -16.85 18.03 -23.28
N HIS A 389 -16.51 18.31 -24.54
CA HIS A 389 -17.08 17.69 -25.74
C HIS A 389 -15.91 17.12 -26.59
N GLY A 390 -15.57 15.83 -26.43
CA GLY A 390 -14.55 15.13 -27.26
C GLY A 390 -13.22 14.76 -26.59
N THR A 391 -12.15 14.59 -27.40
CA THR A 391 -10.76 14.33 -26.94
C THR A 391 -10.02 15.64 -26.66
N PHE A 392 -9.40 15.78 -25.49
CA PHE A 392 -8.68 17.00 -25.11
C PHE A 392 -7.40 17.16 -25.95
N HIS A 393 -7.34 18.18 -26.81
CA HIS A 393 -6.17 18.48 -27.62
C HIS A 393 -5.23 19.43 -26.87
N SER A 394 -3.97 19.03 -26.72
CA SER A 394 -2.96 19.67 -25.86
C SER A 394 -2.36 20.98 -26.40
N THR A 395 -3.04 21.68 -27.31
CA THR A 395 -2.49 22.85 -28.01
C THR A 395 -2.68 24.15 -27.23
N VAL A 396 -3.66 24.22 -26.31
CA VAL A 396 -3.95 25.40 -25.50
C VAL A 396 -3.17 25.34 -24.18
N PRO A 397 -2.50 26.41 -23.74
CA PRO A 397 -1.87 26.48 -22.44
C PRO A 397 -2.82 26.17 -21.28
N LEU A 398 -2.27 25.62 -20.20
CA LEU A 398 -3.07 25.19 -19.05
C LEU A 398 -3.87 26.34 -18.41
N GLY A 399 -3.29 27.54 -18.31
CA GLY A 399 -3.94 28.71 -17.72
C GLY A 399 -5.23 29.07 -18.45
N ASP A 400 -5.16 29.21 -19.78
CA ASP A 400 -6.31 29.55 -20.64
C ASP A 400 -7.42 28.51 -20.55
N THR A 401 -7.03 27.24 -20.45
CA THR A 401 -7.99 26.13 -20.29
C THR A 401 -8.74 26.23 -18.96
N ILE A 402 -8.01 26.46 -17.86
CA ILE A 402 -8.62 26.62 -16.53
C ILE A 402 -9.51 27.86 -16.50
N VAL A 403 -9.09 28.97 -17.13
CA VAL A 403 -9.92 30.18 -17.27
C VAL A 403 -11.25 29.86 -17.94
N SER A 404 -11.24 29.10 -19.04
CA SER A 404 -12.48 28.73 -19.74
C SER A 404 -13.42 27.94 -18.83
N VAL A 405 -12.89 27.04 -18.01
CA VAL A 405 -13.67 26.29 -17.02
C VAL A 405 -14.22 27.20 -15.93
N ILE A 406 -13.40 28.07 -15.35
CA ILE A 406 -13.83 29.00 -14.29
C ILE A 406 -14.95 29.90 -14.80
N LEU A 407 -14.77 30.54 -15.95
CA LEU A 407 -15.79 31.42 -16.53
C LEU A 407 -17.08 30.65 -16.87
N SER A 408 -16.95 29.39 -17.30
CA SER A 408 -18.11 28.52 -17.55
C SER A 408 -18.90 28.23 -16.27
N LEU A 409 -18.22 28.06 -15.15
CA LEU A 409 -18.84 27.78 -13.85
C LEU A 409 -19.39 29.05 -13.18
N VAL A 410 -18.77 30.22 -13.38
CA VAL A 410 -19.25 31.51 -12.88
C VAL A 410 -20.62 31.85 -13.50
N ASP A 411 -20.85 31.53 -14.76
CA ASP A 411 -22.14 31.63 -15.47
C ASP A 411 -22.76 30.26 -15.74
N ASP A 412 -22.85 29.44 -14.69
CA ASP A 412 -23.35 28.05 -14.72
C ASP A 412 -24.73 27.88 -15.37
N VAL A 413 -25.62 28.86 -15.21
CA VAL A 413 -26.96 28.85 -15.84
C VAL A 413 -26.85 28.86 -17.36
N LYS A 414 -26.12 29.82 -17.95
CA LYS A 414 -26.03 29.94 -19.41
C LYS A 414 -25.25 28.77 -20.02
N THR A 415 -24.19 28.33 -19.36
CA THR A 415 -23.37 27.20 -19.83
C THR A 415 -24.08 25.85 -19.68
N SER A 416 -25.02 25.70 -18.75
CA SER A 416 -25.86 24.49 -18.65
C SER A 416 -26.65 24.18 -19.93
N GLY A 417 -26.97 25.19 -20.74
CA GLY A 417 -27.60 25.00 -22.05
C GLY A 417 -26.74 24.19 -23.03
N LYS A 418 -25.41 24.18 -22.84
CA LYS A 418 -24.45 23.47 -23.69
C LYS A 418 -23.81 22.25 -23.01
N ILE A 419 -23.76 22.23 -21.67
CA ILE A 419 -23.08 21.18 -20.89
C ILE A 419 -24.12 20.33 -20.15
N GLY A 420 -24.36 19.12 -20.65
CA GLY A 420 -25.34 18.19 -20.08
C GLY A 420 -25.07 17.84 -18.61
N SER A 421 -23.83 17.51 -18.24
CA SER A 421 -23.52 17.13 -16.84
C SER A 421 -23.76 18.26 -15.84
N LEU A 422 -23.55 19.51 -16.28
CA LEU A 422 -23.80 20.69 -15.45
C LEU A 422 -25.31 20.91 -15.30
N ARG A 423 -26.06 20.82 -16.40
CA ARG A 423 -27.52 20.93 -16.40
C ARG A 423 -28.18 19.87 -15.51
N GLU A 424 -27.78 18.61 -15.66
CA GLU A 424 -28.31 17.50 -14.85
C GLU A 424 -28.06 17.75 -13.36
N HIS A 425 -26.85 18.19 -12.99
CA HIS A 425 -26.53 18.48 -11.60
C HIS A 425 -27.41 19.59 -11.02
N ILE A 426 -27.48 20.73 -11.72
CA ILE A 426 -28.28 21.90 -11.29
C ILE A 426 -29.78 21.54 -11.21
N ALA A 427 -30.31 20.74 -12.13
CA ALA A 427 -31.72 20.34 -12.11
C ALA A 427 -32.05 19.36 -10.97
N LEU A 428 -31.08 18.53 -10.55
CA LEU A 428 -31.27 17.50 -9.55
C LEU A 428 -31.11 18.00 -8.11
N ARG A 429 -30.21 18.96 -7.86
CA ARG A 429 -29.85 19.41 -6.51
C ARG A 429 -30.07 20.92 -6.36
N PRO A 430 -30.60 21.39 -5.22
CA PRO A 430 -30.68 22.82 -4.95
C PRO A 430 -29.27 23.39 -4.66
N PRO A 431 -29.12 24.73 -4.66
CA PRO A 431 -27.90 25.39 -4.22
C PRO A 431 -27.51 25.00 -2.77
N LEU A 432 -26.23 25.16 -2.42
CA LEU A 432 -25.68 24.66 -1.15
C LEU A 432 -26.42 25.25 0.07
N GLY A 433 -26.87 24.39 0.98
CA GLY A 433 -27.58 24.75 2.20
C GLY A 433 -29.10 24.93 2.04
N PHE A 434 -29.64 24.79 0.83
CA PHE A 434 -31.08 24.86 0.60
C PHE A 434 -31.75 23.49 0.69
N LEU A 435 -32.96 23.45 1.27
CA LEU A 435 -33.78 22.25 1.35
C LEU A 435 -34.47 21.92 0.01
N SER A 436 -34.83 20.67 -0.20
CA SER A 436 -35.61 20.21 -1.36
C SER A 436 -36.89 19.52 -0.89
N PRO A 437 -38.09 19.98 -1.30
CA PRO A 437 -38.36 21.14 -2.17
C PRO A 437 -38.18 22.49 -1.45
N LEU A 438 -37.89 23.54 -2.22
CA LEU A 438 -37.81 24.93 -1.75
C LEU A 438 -39.20 25.50 -1.44
N ASN A 439 -39.30 26.30 -0.38
CA ASN A 439 -40.49 27.15 -0.14
C ASN A 439 -40.32 28.52 -0.83
N ASP A 440 -41.42 29.26 -1.04
CA ASP A 440 -41.41 30.58 -1.68
C ASP A 440 -40.47 31.59 -0.99
N LYS A 441 -40.30 31.48 0.33
CA LYS A 441 -39.34 32.31 1.10
C LYS A 441 -37.89 32.06 0.70
N HIS A 442 -37.54 30.83 0.33
CA HIS A 442 -36.19 30.46 -0.10
C HIS A 442 -35.91 30.90 -1.54
N ILE A 443 -36.92 30.89 -2.41
CA ILE A 443 -36.77 31.29 -3.82
C ILE A 443 -36.31 32.74 -3.92
N ARG A 444 -36.72 33.62 -2.99
CA ARG A 444 -36.30 35.03 -2.91
C ARG A 444 -34.78 35.24 -2.77
N PHE A 445 -34.05 34.24 -2.25
CA PHE A 445 -32.60 34.28 -2.11
C PHE A 445 -31.86 33.86 -3.39
N LEU A 446 -32.58 33.29 -4.36
CA LEU A 446 -32.08 33.02 -5.69
C LEU A 446 -32.37 34.23 -6.58
N ARG A 447 -31.50 34.48 -7.57
CA ARG A 447 -31.77 35.53 -8.55
C ARG A 447 -32.91 35.08 -9.46
N ASP A 448 -34.05 35.77 -9.42
CA ASP A 448 -35.23 35.44 -10.23
C ASP A 448 -34.90 35.28 -11.72
N SER A 449 -34.06 36.17 -12.27
CA SER A 449 -33.63 36.09 -13.67
C SER A 449 -32.84 34.81 -13.99
N ALA A 450 -32.01 34.32 -13.06
CA ALA A 450 -31.24 33.10 -13.22
C ALA A 450 -32.11 31.85 -13.15
N VAL A 451 -33.10 31.84 -12.24
CA VAL A 451 -34.07 30.73 -12.11
C VAL A 451 -34.96 30.64 -13.35
N GLN A 452 -35.45 31.77 -13.87
CA GLN A 452 -36.30 31.79 -15.07
C GLN A 452 -35.53 31.37 -16.33
N GLU A 453 -34.29 31.84 -16.50
CA GLU A 453 -33.44 31.42 -17.61
C GLU A 453 -33.14 29.91 -17.55
N PHE A 454 -32.86 29.37 -16.36
CA PHE A 454 -32.63 27.93 -16.20
C PHE A 454 -33.91 27.09 -16.46
N LYS A 455 -35.10 27.58 -16.09
CA LYS A 455 -36.38 26.95 -16.45
C LYS A 455 -36.54 26.84 -17.98
N GLN A 456 -36.28 27.91 -18.71
CA GLN A 456 -36.35 27.90 -20.18
C GLN A 456 -35.36 26.90 -20.80
N ILE A 457 -34.14 26.80 -20.24
CA ILE A 457 -33.14 25.84 -20.70
C ILE A 457 -33.58 24.39 -20.45
N THR A 458 -34.18 24.10 -19.29
CA THR A 458 -34.59 22.75 -18.89
C THR A 458 -35.85 22.26 -19.61
N GLU A 459 -36.79 23.15 -19.89
CA GLU A 459 -37.98 22.88 -20.73
C GLU A 459 -37.59 22.33 -22.12
N ASN A 460 -36.54 22.90 -22.71
CA ASN A 460 -36.02 22.46 -24.01
C ASN A 460 -35.34 21.08 -23.99
N HIS A 461 -35.06 20.50 -22.82
CA HIS A 461 -34.28 19.27 -22.66
C HIS A 461 -35.02 18.15 -21.91
N SER A 462 -36.32 18.31 -21.64
CA SER A 462 -37.16 17.35 -20.88
C SER A 462 -36.70 17.05 -19.45
N ASP A 463 -35.82 17.88 -18.89
CA ASP A 463 -35.34 17.77 -17.51
C ASP A 463 -36.30 18.53 -16.58
N SER A 464 -36.86 17.87 -15.56
CA SER A 464 -37.65 18.56 -14.53
C SER A 464 -36.75 19.03 -13.38
N ILE A 465 -36.77 20.32 -13.05
CA ILE A 465 -36.09 20.85 -11.86
C ILE A 465 -36.76 20.25 -10.61
N ARG A 466 -36.02 19.46 -9.83
CA ARG A 466 -36.61 18.64 -8.76
C ARG A 466 -36.90 19.39 -7.47
N TRP A 467 -36.16 20.45 -7.22
CA TRP A 467 -36.19 21.20 -5.96
C TRP A 467 -37.10 22.43 -6.02
N LEU A 468 -37.64 22.80 -7.19
CA LEU A 468 -38.69 23.80 -7.30
C LEU A 468 -40.06 23.19 -6.95
N PRO A 469 -40.97 23.95 -6.31
CA PRO A 469 -42.37 23.55 -6.16
C PRO A 469 -42.97 23.15 -7.51
N ARG A 470 -43.65 22.01 -7.56
CA ARG A 470 -44.43 21.61 -8.74
C ARG A 470 -45.81 22.23 -8.63
N ASP A 471 -46.28 22.84 -9.71
CA ASP A 471 -47.71 23.06 -9.91
C ASP A 471 -48.40 21.69 -9.94
N GLN A 472 -49.54 21.57 -9.26
CA GLN A 472 -50.33 20.32 -9.25
C GLN A 472 -50.57 19.87 -10.70
N PRO A 473 -50.38 18.57 -11.02
CA PRO A 473 -50.73 18.10 -12.35
C PRO A 473 -52.24 18.25 -12.52
N THR A 474 -52.65 19.07 -13.48
CA THR A 474 -54.00 19.02 -14.04
C THR A 474 -54.24 17.58 -14.47
N GLU A 475 -55.37 17.01 -14.06
CA GLU A 475 -55.81 15.66 -14.40
C GLU A 475 -55.94 15.50 -15.92
N ALA A 476 -54.83 15.20 -16.58
CA ALA A 476 -54.83 14.87 -18.00
C ALA A 476 -55.31 13.43 -18.18
N GLY A 477 -56.63 13.32 -18.37
CA GLY A 477 -57.32 12.40 -19.26
C GLY A 477 -56.75 11.00 -19.46
N GLY A 478 -57.46 10.00 -18.96
CA GLY A 478 -57.19 8.61 -19.25
C GLY A 478 -57.27 8.27 -20.74
N ARG A 479 -56.32 7.44 -21.21
CA ARG A 479 -56.57 6.31 -22.13
C ARG A 479 -55.28 5.51 -22.36
N ASN A 480 -55.44 4.19 -22.25
CA ASN A 480 -54.53 3.11 -22.66
C ASN A 480 -53.07 3.20 -22.22
N GLN A 481 -52.75 2.61 -21.07
CA GLN A 481 -51.37 2.35 -20.68
C GLN A 481 -51.13 0.84 -20.49
N ASN A 482 -50.39 0.26 -21.44
CA ASN A 482 -49.72 -1.03 -21.29
C ASN A 482 -48.97 -1.11 -19.95
N MET A 483 -48.74 -2.34 -19.47
CA MET A 483 -48.02 -2.67 -18.23
C MET A 483 -46.66 -1.95 -18.06
N MET A 484 -46.11 -1.34 -19.11
CA MET A 484 -44.92 -0.48 -19.03
C MET A 484 -45.05 0.69 -18.06
N HIS A 485 -46.23 1.29 -17.87
CA HIS A 485 -46.36 2.39 -16.90
C HIS A 485 -46.15 1.92 -15.45
N LEU A 486 -46.53 0.67 -15.14
CA LEU A 486 -46.26 0.03 -13.84
C LEU A 486 -44.78 -0.30 -13.69
N PHE A 487 -44.09 -0.69 -14.77
CA PHE A 487 -42.64 -0.86 -14.77
C PHE A 487 -41.90 0.46 -14.60
N HIS A 488 -42.30 1.55 -15.29
CA HIS A 488 -41.72 2.88 -15.08
C HIS A 488 -42.00 3.41 -13.67
N ARG A 489 -43.20 3.17 -13.14
CA ARG A 489 -43.56 3.49 -11.75
C ARG A 489 -42.71 2.68 -10.76
N ASN A 490 -42.53 1.37 -10.97
CA ASN A 490 -41.70 0.54 -10.09
C ASN A 490 -40.20 0.84 -10.22
N VAL A 491 -39.70 1.20 -11.39
CA VAL A 491 -38.30 1.66 -11.58
C VAL A 491 -38.10 3.03 -10.93
N ALA A 492 -39.06 3.95 -11.03
CA ALA A 492 -39.03 5.22 -10.33
C ALA A 492 -39.15 5.04 -8.80
N PHE A 493 -39.98 4.11 -8.35
CA PHE A 493 -40.17 3.76 -6.93
C PHE A 493 -38.95 3.05 -6.35
N ASN A 494 -38.32 2.14 -7.10
CA ASN A 494 -37.08 1.47 -6.71
C ASN A 494 -35.85 2.39 -6.79
N ARG A 495 -35.83 3.36 -7.72
CA ARG A 495 -34.88 4.47 -7.66
C ARG A 495 -35.09 5.25 -6.36
N ARG A 496 -36.31 5.73 -6.06
CA ARG A 496 -36.62 6.42 -4.78
C ARG A 496 -36.16 5.62 -3.56
N ARG A 497 -36.36 4.30 -3.52
CA ARG A 497 -35.95 3.45 -2.38
C ARG A 497 -34.43 3.22 -2.27
N ARG A 498 -33.71 3.11 -3.40
CA ARG A 498 -32.23 3.04 -3.38
C ARG A 498 -31.60 4.31 -2.84
N TRP A 499 -32.16 5.48 -3.19
CA TRP A 499 -31.69 6.78 -2.70
C TRP A 499 -32.11 7.08 -1.25
N HIS A 500 -33.21 6.51 -0.77
CA HIS A 500 -33.55 6.57 0.65
C HIS A 500 -32.64 5.69 1.53
N GLN A 501 -31.92 4.72 0.96
CA GLN A 501 -31.03 3.85 1.74
C GLN A 501 -29.69 4.52 2.09
N ASP A 502 -29.28 5.56 1.33
CA ASP A 502 -28.16 6.44 1.69
C ASP A 502 -28.58 7.56 2.69
N GLY A 503 -29.87 7.70 2.98
CA GLY A 503 -30.43 8.66 3.93
C GLY A 503 -30.58 8.16 5.36
N ASN A 504 -30.09 6.96 5.68
CA ASN A 504 -30.15 6.37 7.04
C ASN A 504 -28.94 6.74 7.91
N ALA A 505 -28.31 7.89 7.67
CA ALA A 505 -27.46 8.55 8.66
C ALA A 505 -28.36 9.40 9.59
N PRO A 506 -28.13 9.44 10.90
CA PRO A 506 -28.95 10.23 11.82
C PRO A 506 -29.03 11.67 11.34
N ASN A 507 -30.24 12.23 11.39
CA ASN A 507 -30.67 13.55 10.92
C ASN A 507 -29.92 14.70 11.64
N ARG A 508 -28.60 14.82 11.44
CA ARG A 508 -27.82 16.00 11.80
C ARG A 508 -28.08 17.03 10.71
N LYS A 509 -28.89 18.05 11.01
CA LYS A 509 -29.01 19.24 10.16
C LYS A 509 -27.61 19.72 9.79
N ASN A 510 -27.31 19.84 8.50
CA ASN A 510 -26.00 20.30 8.06
C ASN A 510 -25.81 21.75 8.56
N ARG A 511 -24.57 22.12 8.93
CA ARG A 511 -24.29 23.48 9.41
C ARG A 511 -24.63 24.52 8.35
N CYS A 512 -24.49 24.18 7.06
CA CYS A 512 -24.96 25.00 5.95
C CYS A 512 -26.48 25.21 5.97
N ASP A 513 -27.28 24.16 6.19
CA ASP A 513 -28.75 24.25 6.24
C ASP A 513 -29.20 25.18 7.37
N VAL A 514 -28.56 25.07 8.55
CA VAL A 514 -28.85 25.92 9.70
C VAL A 514 -28.56 27.39 9.40
N LEU A 515 -27.45 27.67 8.71
CA LEU A 515 -27.07 29.03 8.32
C LEU A 515 -28.05 29.63 7.30
N VAL A 516 -28.51 28.84 6.32
CA VAL A 516 -29.53 29.30 5.36
C VAL A 516 -30.86 29.55 6.06
N GLU A 517 -31.32 28.65 6.92
CA GLU A 517 -32.56 28.84 7.67
C GLU A 517 -32.51 30.06 8.59
N HIS A 518 -31.35 30.34 9.21
CA HIS A 518 -31.15 31.58 9.98
C HIS A 518 -31.20 32.83 9.10
N ALA A 519 -30.60 32.79 7.91
CA ALA A 519 -30.64 33.91 6.97
C ALA A 519 -32.07 34.15 6.44
N VAL A 520 -32.80 33.08 6.13
CA VAL A 520 -34.21 33.13 5.70
C VAL A 520 -35.12 33.65 6.83
N ALA A 521 -34.88 33.24 8.08
CA ALA A 521 -35.64 33.72 9.23
C ALA A 521 -35.34 35.19 9.57
N ALA A 522 -34.11 35.65 9.34
CA ALA A 522 -33.66 37.01 9.61
C ALA A 522 -33.82 37.97 8.41
N ASP A 523 -34.26 37.47 7.25
CA ASP A 523 -34.30 38.18 5.96
C ASP A 523 -32.95 38.86 5.61
N SER A 524 -31.85 38.16 5.89
CA SER A 524 -30.48 38.66 5.76
C SER A 524 -29.74 38.01 4.58
N ALA A 525 -28.67 38.64 4.09
CA ALA A 525 -27.92 38.15 2.93
C ALA A 525 -27.40 36.71 3.13
N MET A 526 -27.25 35.98 2.01
CA MET A 526 -26.75 34.60 2.02
C MET A 526 -25.38 34.52 2.71
N PRO A 527 -25.16 33.51 3.60
CA PRO A 527 -23.95 33.38 4.42
C PRO A 527 -22.76 32.81 3.63
N HIS A 528 -22.45 33.39 2.46
CA HIS A 528 -21.31 32.97 1.63
C HIS A 528 -19.96 33.04 2.37
N PRO A 529 -19.65 34.09 3.16
CA PRO A 529 -18.39 34.13 3.92
C PRO A 529 -18.25 32.94 4.85
N GLN A 530 -19.32 32.58 5.57
CA GLN A 530 -19.33 31.42 6.46
C GLN A 530 -19.19 30.11 5.68
N PHE A 531 -19.76 29.99 4.47
CA PHE A 531 -19.56 28.82 3.62
C PHE A 531 -18.11 28.68 3.15
N ILE A 532 -17.45 29.80 2.85
CA ILE A 532 -16.03 29.82 2.44
C ILE A 532 -15.14 29.41 3.62
N GLU A 533 -15.43 29.90 4.83
CA GLU A 533 -14.74 29.46 6.06
C GLU A 533 -14.93 27.95 6.31
N LEU A 534 -16.16 27.45 6.22
CA LEU A 534 -16.46 26.02 6.34
C LEU A 534 -15.75 25.20 5.25
N TRP A 535 -15.64 25.74 4.04
CA TRP A 535 -14.89 25.11 2.96
C TRP A 535 -13.40 25.02 3.30
N HIS A 536 -12.79 26.09 3.80
CA HIS A 536 -11.40 26.08 4.29
C HIS A 536 -11.20 25.08 5.44
N GLU A 537 -12.10 25.03 6.42
CA GLU A 537 -12.07 24.06 7.53
C GLU A 537 -12.14 22.62 6.98
N SER A 538 -13.06 22.35 6.04
CA SER A 538 -13.22 21.02 5.43
C SER A 538 -11.98 20.51 4.70
N LEU A 539 -11.05 21.40 4.33
CA LEU A 539 -9.78 21.06 3.69
C LEU A 539 -8.64 20.83 4.69
N LYS A 540 -8.70 21.42 5.90
CA LYS A 540 -7.66 21.30 6.95
C LYS A 540 -7.69 19.94 7.65
N ASP A 541 -8.87 19.36 7.84
CA ASP A 541 -9.04 18.18 8.69
C ASP A 541 -8.54 16.86 8.08
N GLY A 542 -8.04 16.83 6.84
CA GLY A 542 -7.34 15.67 6.24
C GLY A 542 -8.08 14.32 6.25
N SER A 543 -9.35 14.29 6.66
CA SER A 543 -10.04 13.09 7.17
C SER A 543 -11.30 12.70 6.41
N ALA A 544 -11.67 13.41 5.35
CA ALA A 544 -12.60 12.86 4.37
C ALA A 544 -11.79 12.08 3.33
N GLU A 545 -11.78 10.76 3.47
CA GLU A 545 -11.47 9.85 2.38
C GLU A 545 -12.07 10.43 1.08
N GLU A 546 -11.24 10.66 0.06
CA GLU A 546 -11.76 10.73 -1.30
C GLU A 546 -12.34 9.34 -1.58
N ILE A 547 -13.61 9.13 -1.21
CA ILE A 547 -14.41 8.02 -1.70
C ILE A 547 -14.41 8.23 -3.20
N PHE A 548 -13.48 7.56 -3.85
CA PHE A 548 -13.41 7.43 -5.28
C PHE A 548 -14.61 6.56 -5.64
N GLU A 549 -15.81 7.15 -5.72
CA GLU A 549 -16.89 6.50 -6.44
C GLU A 549 -16.36 6.33 -7.87
N PRO A 550 -16.02 5.11 -8.28
CA PRO A 550 -15.62 4.89 -9.65
C PRO A 550 -16.85 5.24 -10.48
N HIS A 551 -16.69 6.18 -11.41
CA HIS A 551 -17.72 6.59 -12.38
C HIS A 551 -18.68 5.43 -12.69
N HIS A 552 -19.84 5.42 -12.03
CA HIS A 552 -20.95 4.56 -12.42
C HIS A 552 -21.60 5.21 -13.64
N TYR A 553 -20.89 5.18 -14.76
CA TYR A 553 -21.57 5.17 -16.04
C TYR A 553 -22.45 3.92 -16.03
N LEU A 554 -23.76 4.12 -16.15
CA LEU A 554 -24.74 3.08 -16.35
C LEU A 554 -24.39 2.29 -17.62
N HIS A 555 -23.58 1.25 -17.48
CA HIS A 555 -23.56 0.15 -18.44
C HIS A 555 -24.67 -0.82 -18.04
N HIS A 556 -25.88 -0.54 -18.52
CA HIS A 556 -26.84 -1.59 -18.80
C HIS A 556 -26.42 -2.28 -20.09
N PHE A 557 -25.98 -3.54 -20.05
CA PHE A 557 -26.21 -4.57 -21.07
C PHE A 557 -25.65 -5.92 -20.59
N GLY A 558 -26.46 -6.99 -20.68
CA GLY A 558 -26.00 -8.37 -20.67
C GLY A 558 -26.57 -9.27 -19.56
N HIS A 559 -27.80 -9.74 -19.75
CA HIS A 559 -28.36 -10.90 -19.05
C HIS A 559 -27.62 -12.20 -19.45
N ASP A 560 -27.57 -13.12 -18.48
CA ASP A 560 -27.36 -14.57 -18.58
C ASP A 560 -26.00 -15.13 -19.02
N ARG A 561 -25.28 -15.72 -18.04
CA ARG A 561 -24.50 -16.99 -18.10
C ARG A 561 -23.54 -17.27 -16.92
N ASN A 562 -23.71 -16.66 -15.73
CA ASN A 562 -22.68 -16.66 -14.68
C ASN A 562 -22.99 -17.43 -13.38
N ASN A 563 -23.71 -18.55 -13.42
CA ASN A 563 -23.86 -19.41 -12.22
C ASN A 563 -22.56 -20.10 -11.78
N TRP A 564 -21.56 -20.21 -12.66
CA TRP A 564 -20.24 -20.76 -12.31
C TRP A 564 -19.32 -19.75 -11.59
N ALA A 565 -19.54 -18.44 -11.77
CA ALA A 565 -18.77 -17.40 -11.08
C ALA A 565 -19.16 -17.28 -9.59
N GLN A 566 -20.43 -17.52 -9.26
CA GLN A 566 -20.91 -17.55 -7.87
C GLN A 566 -20.35 -18.73 -7.05
N LEU A 567 -20.10 -19.88 -7.69
CA LEU A 567 -19.50 -21.05 -7.02
C LEU A 567 -18.00 -20.86 -6.72
N HIS A 568 -17.28 -20.02 -7.47
CA HIS A 568 -15.91 -19.63 -7.14
C HIS A 568 -15.81 -18.47 -6.13
N LEU A 569 -16.81 -17.59 -6.08
CA LEU A 569 -17.00 -16.63 -4.98
C LEU A 569 -17.24 -17.33 -3.63
N GLN A 570 -17.82 -18.52 -3.61
CA GLN A 570 -17.95 -19.31 -2.37
C GLN A 570 -16.59 -19.80 -1.80
N ARG A 571 -15.56 -20.02 -2.64
CA ARG A 571 -14.18 -20.25 -2.13
C ARG A 571 -13.53 -18.97 -1.60
N GLN A 572 -14.00 -17.80 -2.01
CA GLN A 572 -13.54 -16.50 -1.48
C GLN A 572 -14.10 -16.19 -0.09
N HIS A 573 -15.08 -16.95 0.42
CA HIS A 573 -15.61 -16.73 1.77
C HIS A 573 -14.58 -16.96 2.90
N HIS A 574 -13.53 -17.75 2.67
CA HIS A 574 -12.40 -17.85 3.59
C HIS A 574 -11.40 -16.69 3.48
N ILE A 575 -11.35 -15.99 2.33
CA ILE A 575 -10.45 -14.84 2.11
C ILE A 575 -11.06 -13.57 2.72
N THR A 576 -12.39 -13.42 2.69
CA THR A 576 -13.09 -12.25 3.27
C THR A 576 -12.88 -12.09 4.78
N LEU A 577 -12.73 -13.17 5.56
CA LEU A 577 -12.39 -13.06 6.99
C LEU A 577 -10.94 -12.59 7.24
N VAL A 578 -10.05 -12.74 6.26
CA VAL A 578 -8.62 -12.41 6.35
C VAL A 578 -8.32 -11.02 5.79
N GLU A 579 -9.11 -10.54 4.81
CA GLU A 579 -8.97 -9.19 4.23
C GLU A 579 -9.35 -8.06 5.18
N ASP A 580 -10.19 -8.31 6.19
CA ASP A 580 -10.62 -7.30 7.16
C ASP A 580 -9.64 -7.13 8.35
N LEU A 581 -8.59 -7.98 8.41
CA LEU A 581 -7.65 -8.02 9.53
C LEU A 581 -6.33 -7.33 9.17
N PRO A 582 -5.75 -6.54 10.11
CA PRO A 582 -4.57 -5.74 9.83
C PRO A 582 -3.40 -6.58 9.29
N VAL A 583 -2.74 -6.05 8.26
CA VAL A 583 -1.53 -6.69 7.70
C VAL A 583 -0.39 -6.64 8.71
N GLY A 584 0.36 -7.73 8.79
CA GLY A 584 1.45 -7.86 9.76
C GLY A 584 0.98 -8.30 11.15
N ASP A 585 -0.31 -8.34 11.49
CA ASP A 585 -0.76 -8.79 12.81
C ASP A 585 -0.36 -10.26 13.12
N ILE A 586 0.09 -10.53 14.35
CA ILE A 586 0.51 -11.88 14.82
C ILE A 586 -0.59 -12.93 14.69
N ARG A 587 -1.86 -12.50 14.68
CA ARG A 587 -3.04 -13.37 14.56
C ARG A 587 -3.21 -13.97 13.17
N ASN A 588 -2.38 -13.58 12.21
CA ASN A 588 -2.61 -13.81 10.79
C ASN A 588 -1.49 -14.58 10.08
N GLY A 589 -1.88 -15.27 9.01
CA GLY A 589 -0.97 -15.89 8.05
C GLY A 589 0.06 -16.84 8.67
N GLU A 590 1.30 -16.80 8.16
CA GLU A 590 2.38 -17.65 8.65
C GLU A 590 2.75 -17.33 10.12
N ARG A 591 2.69 -16.05 10.51
CA ARG A 591 2.95 -15.61 11.90
C ARG A 591 2.07 -16.33 12.91
N ARG A 592 0.81 -16.59 12.57
CA ARG A 592 -0.13 -17.32 13.44
C ARG A 592 0.44 -18.67 13.87
N TYR A 593 1.02 -19.42 12.93
CA TYR A 593 1.58 -20.76 13.19
C TYR A 593 2.99 -20.72 13.77
N CYS A 594 3.74 -19.65 13.54
CA CYS A 594 5.10 -19.46 14.04
C CYS A 594 5.18 -18.72 15.39
N GLU A 595 4.11 -18.05 15.83
CA GLU A 595 4.12 -17.22 17.06
C GLU A 595 2.98 -17.53 18.03
N ILE A 596 1.75 -17.82 17.57
CA ILE A 596 0.61 -18.09 18.48
C ILE A 596 0.53 -19.57 18.83
N PHE A 597 0.60 -20.44 17.83
CA PHE A 597 0.51 -21.90 18.07
C PHE A 597 1.64 -22.43 18.96
N PRO A 598 2.89 -21.95 18.86
CA PRO A 598 3.94 -22.28 19.81
C PRO A 598 3.61 -21.84 21.25
N ARG A 599 2.95 -20.70 21.44
CA ARG A 599 2.51 -20.26 22.78
C ARG A 599 1.45 -21.18 23.36
N ILE A 600 0.54 -21.68 22.53
CA ILE A 600 -0.45 -22.67 22.98
C ILE A 600 0.22 -23.98 23.36
N TRP A 601 1.17 -24.43 22.54
CA TRP A 601 1.97 -25.61 22.85
C TRP A 601 2.71 -25.44 24.19
N ASP A 602 3.37 -24.30 24.39
CA ASP A 602 4.09 -23.98 25.62
C ASP A 602 3.14 -23.87 26.83
N ALA A 603 1.96 -23.26 26.65
CA ALA A 603 0.93 -23.21 27.69
C ALA A 603 0.52 -24.63 28.09
N LEU A 604 0.16 -25.48 27.13
CA LEU A 604 -0.24 -26.87 27.40
C LEU A 604 0.89 -27.67 28.07
N LEU A 605 2.16 -27.44 27.70
CA LEU A 605 3.31 -28.08 28.34
C LEU A 605 3.42 -27.74 29.83
N GLN A 606 3.19 -26.48 30.20
CA GLN A 606 3.35 -25.95 31.56
C GLN A 606 2.19 -26.26 32.53
N HIS A 607 1.03 -26.73 32.05
CA HIS A 607 -0.10 -27.04 32.93
C HIS A 607 0.10 -28.37 33.66
N PRO A 608 -0.08 -28.47 34.99
CA PRO A 608 0.06 -29.74 35.71
C PRO A 608 -1.06 -30.74 35.37
N ILE A 609 -0.90 -31.98 35.84
CA ILE A 609 -1.94 -33.01 35.74
C ILE A 609 -3.18 -32.53 36.52
N GLY A 610 -4.36 -32.72 35.94
CA GLY A 610 -5.65 -32.25 36.48
C GLY A 610 -6.12 -30.93 35.90
N SER A 611 -5.22 -30.11 35.34
CA SER A 611 -5.59 -28.83 34.74
C SER A 611 -6.46 -28.99 33.50
N THR A 612 -7.31 -27.99 33.27
CA THR A 612 -8.27 -27.99 32.17
C THR A 612 -8.00 -26.88 31.15
N PHE A 613 -8.40 -27.13 29.90
CA PHE A 613 -8.53 -26.08 28.89
C PHE A 613 -9.78 -26.29 28.05
N ARG A 614 -10.32 -25.21 27.49
CA ARG A 614 -11.54 -25.20 26.69
C ARG A 614 -11.23 -24.93 25.24
N LEU A 615 -11.90 -25.63 24.32
CA LEU A 615 -11.76 -25.48 22.87
C LEU A 615 -13.12 -25.33 22.19
N GLY A 616 -13.38 -24.21 21.53
CA GLY A 616 -14.62 -23.97 20.78
C GLY A 616 -14.92 -25.03 19.70
N VAL A 617 -16.18 -25.48 19.65
CA VAL A 617 -16.66 -26.48 18.68
C VAL A 617 -16.88 -25.87 17.29
N LEU A 618 -17.35 -24.63 17.23
CA LEU A 618 -17.68 -23.91 16.00
C LEU A 618 -16.52 -23.04 15.51
N ASP A 619 -16.53 -22.70 14.23
CA ASP A 619 -15.58 -21.74 13.67
C ASP A 619 -15.90 -20.34 14.25
N GLY A 620 -14.88 -19.64 14.72
CA GLY A 620 -15.02 -18.41 15.49
C GLY A 620 -15.18 -18.60 17.00
N GLY A 621 -15.16 -19.84 17.51
CA GLY A 621 -15.10 -20.12 18.95
C GLY A 621 -13.70 -19.95 19.53
N ASP A 622 -13.57 -19.88 20.86
CA ASP A 622 -12.29 -19.56 21.52
C ASP A 622 -11.58 -20.77 22.13
N VAL A 623 -10.27 -20.63 22.33
CA VAL A 623 -9.43 -21.48 23.19
C VAL A 623 -9.06 -20.68 24.42
N THR A 624 -9.27 -21.26 25.60
CA THR A 624 -8.90 -20.65 26.90
C THR A 624 -8.34 -21.69 27.86
N PHE A 625 -7.51 -21.27 28.81
CA PHE A 625 -6.84 -22.13 29.78
C PHE A 625 -7.24 -21.75 31.21
N GLU A 626 -7.14 -22.71 32.13
CA GLU A 626 -7.53 -22.50 33.53
C GLU A 626 -6.55 -21.61 34.32
N HIS A 627 -5.24 -21.75 34.09
CA HIS A 627 -4.21 -21.10 34.92
C HIS A 627 -3.45 -19.97 34.22
N CYS A 628 -3.77 -19.67 32.96
CA CYS A 628 -3.20 -18.52 32.24
C CYS A 628 -4.25 -17.79 31.41
N HIS A 629 -4.03 -16.50 31.17
CA HIS A 629 -4.95 -15.64 30.43
C HIS A 629 -4.79 -15.71 28.90
N LEU A 630 -4.00 -16.66 28.38
CA LEU A 630 -3.89 -16.88 26.95
C LEU A 630 -5.25 -17.26 26.37
N ALA A 631 -5.75 -16.46 25.43
CA ALA A 631 -6.97 -16.76 24.70
C ALA A 631 -6.76 -16.55 23.20
N MET A 632 -7.37 -17.39 22.36
CA MET A 632 -7.38 -17.14 20.90
C MET A 632 -8.66 -17.65 20.25
N THR A 633 -9.07 -17.01 19.17
CA THR A 633 -10.19 -17.46 18.34
C THR A 633 -9.72 -18.56 17.37
N VAL A 634 -10.47 -19.66 17.26
CA VAL A 634 -10.23 -20.79 16.34
C VAL A 634 -11.01 -20.55 15.06
N ARG A 635 -10.30 -20.32 13.95
CA ARG A 635 -10.93 -19.80 12.72
C ARG A 635 -11.48 -20.86 11.80
N ASN A 636 -10.92 -22.07 11.84
CA ASN A 636 -11.28 -23.12 10.91
C ASN A 636 -11.03 -24.53 11.48
N GLN A 637 -11.54 -25.53 10.76
CA GLN A 637 -11.38 -26.94 11.13
C GLN A 637 -9.91 -27.39 11.16
N GLN A 638 -9.03 -26.85 10.31
CA GLN A 638 -7.61 -27.25 10.29
C GLN A 638 -6.90 -26.82 11.57
N GLU A 639 -7.10 -25.59 12.02
CA GLU A 639 -6.60 -25.09 13.31
C GLU A 639 -7.10 -25.96 14.46
N ARG A 640 -8.40 -26.28 14.48
CA ARG A 640 -8.98 -27.17 15.50
C ARG A 640 -8.32 -28.56 15.50
N ARG A 641 -8.00 -29.12 14.34
CA ARG A 641 -7.30 -30.41 14.22
C ARG A 641 -5.89 -30.35 14.79
N ILE A 642 -5.15 -29.27 14.52
CA ILE A 642 -3.80 -29.06 15.07
C ILE A 642 -3.86 -28.97 16.60
N LEU A 643 -4.80 -28.19 17.16
CA LEU A 643 -4.96 -28.03 18.61
C LEU A 643 -5.35 -29.33 19.31
N ARG A 644 -6.30 -30.10 18.75
CA ARG A 644 -6.65 -31.43 19.27
C ARG A 644 -5.45 -32.39 19.22
N ARG A 645 -4.62 -32.28 18.18
CA ARG A 645 -3.39 -33.07 18.08
C ARG A 645 -2.42 -32.68 19.19
N PHE A 646 -2.23 -31.39 19.49
CA PHE A 646 -1.39 -30.95 20.60
C PHE A 646 -1.87 -31.54 21.94
N ALA A 647 -3.17 -31.42 22.22
CA ALA A 647 -3.79 -31.98 23.41
C ALA A 647 -3.49 -33.49 23.56
N THR A 648 -3.69 -34.24 22.48
CA THR A 648 -3.45 -35.70 22.45
C THR A 648 -1.98 -36.05 22.67
N LEU A 649 -1.05 -35.26 22.15
CA LEU A 649 0.39 -35.50 22.31
C LEU A 649 0.87 -35.19 23.73
N LEU A 650 0.22 -34.24 24.41
CA LEU A 650 0.62 -33.75 25.74
C LEU A 650 -0.13 -34.40 26.91
N GLY A 651 -0.96 -35.42 26.65
CA GLY A 651 -1.64 -36.20 27.68
C GLY A 651 -3.01 -35.66 28.12
N PHE A 652 -3.62 -34.79 27.31
CA PHE A 652 -4.97 -34.28 27.55
C PHE A 652 -6.03 -35.19 26.92
N VAL A 653 -7.13 -35.38 27.65
CA VAL A 653 -8.28 -36.20 27.24
C VAL A 653 -9.56 -35.36 27.25
N GLU A 654 -10.41 -35.59 26.27
CA GLU A 654 -11.71 -34.92 26.12
C GLU A 654 -12.66 -35.40 27.23
N GLN A 655 -13.21 -34.48 28.04
CA GLN A 655 -14.10 -34.79 29.17
C GLN A 655 -15.59 -34.52 28.84
N GLY A 656 -15.87 -33.82 27.74
CA GLY A 656 -17.22 -33.54 27.27
C GLY A 656 -17.36 -32.15 26.65
N THR A 657 -18.58 -31.82 26.21
CA THR A 657 -18.95 -30.50 25.67
C THR A 657 -19.75 -29.70 26.68
N HIS A 658 -19.32 -28.48 26.98
CA HIS A 658 -20.00 -27.52 27.84
C HIS A 658 -20.05 -26.16 27.13
N ASP A 659 -21.22 -25.51 27.06
CA ASP A 659 -21.43 -24.18 26.46
C ASP A 659 -20.74 -23.97 25.10
N GLN A 660 -20.99 -24.87 24.13
CA GLN A 660 -20.40 -24.83 22.78
C GLN A 660 -18.86 -24.94 22.73
N SER A 661 -18.24 -25.31 23.85
CA SER A 661 -16.81 -25.61 23.98
C SER A 661 -16.60 -27.05 24.42
N ILE A 662 -15.46 -27.62 24.06
CA ILE A 662 -15.01 -28.93 24.48
C ILE A 662 -14.02 -28.72 25.63
N VAL A 663 -14.24 -29.40 26.74
CA VAL A 663 -13.33 -29.36 27.89
C VAL A 663 -12.34 -30.52 27.79
N PHE A 664 -11.06 -30.19 27.83
CA PHE A 664 -9.96 -31.15 27.90
C PHE A 664 -9.34 -31.10 29.29
N ILE A 665 -9.02 -32.27 29.86
CA ILE A 665 -8.31 -32.39 31.14
C ILE A 665 -6.97 -33.09 30.92
N ARG A 666 -5.89 -32.58 31.52
CA ARG A 666 -4.61 -33.27 31.54
C ARG A 666 -4.68 -34.49 32.46
N ARG A 667 -4.62 -35.69 31.90
CA ARG A 667 -4.67 -36.95 32.68
C ARG A 667 -3.34 -37.69 32.71
N ASP A 668 -2.46 -37.39 31.77
CA ASP A 668 -1.22 -38.12 31.57
C ASP A 668 -0.06 -37.17 31.22
N HIS A 669 1.15 -37.73 31.24
CA HIS A 669 2.36 -37.09 30.77
C HIS A 669 2.37 -36.96 29.24
N ALA A 670 3.28 -36.12 28.72
CA ALA A 670 3.48 -36.02 27.29
C ALA A 670 4.00 -37.34 26.71
N LYS A 671 3.53 -37.72 25.52
CA LYS A 671 3.97 -38.95 24.85
C LYS A 671 5.46 -38.89 24.50
N GLN A 672 6.16 -40.01 24.59
CA GLN A 672 7.59 -40.08 24.21
C GLN A 672 7.83 -39.67 22.74
N THR A 673 6.87 -39.94 21.84
CA THR A 673 6.96 -39.56 20.42
C THR A 673 6.47 -38.14 20.12
N ALA A 674 6.06 -37.36 21.14
CA ALA A 674 5.35 -36.10 20.95
C ALA A 674 6.10 -35.12 20.05
N ARG A 675 7.42 -34.96 20.22
CA ARG A 675 8.24 -34.04 19.42
C ARG A 675 8.28 -34.41 17.94
N ARG A 676 8.47 -35.71 17.64
CA ARG A 676 8.51 -36.25 16.27
C ARG A 676 7.15 -36.13 15.60
N ASP A 677 6.09 -36.50 16.30
CA ASP A 677 4.73 -36.47 15.77
C ASP A 677 4.22 -35.03 15.54
N LEU A 678 4.67 -34.09 16.37
CA LEU A 678 4.43 -32.66 16.19
C LEU A 678 5.08 -32.18 14.88
N ALA A 679 6.36 -32.47 14.66
CA ALA A 679 7.10 -32.05 13.47
C ALA A 679 6.42 -32.55 12.19
N LEU A 680 6.13 -33.85 12.11
CA LEU A 680 5.45 -34.45 10.95
C LEU A 680 4.06 -33.84 10.68
N HIS A 681 3.33 -33.47 11.74
CA HIS A 681 2.02 -32.86 11.58
C HIS A 681 2.12 -31.42 11.05
N LEU A 682 3.07 -30.64 11.58
CA LEU A 682 3.29 -29.26 11.17
C LEU A 682 3.87 -29.16 9.76
N ASP A 683 4.77 -30.06 9.34
CA ASP A 683 5.30 -30.08 7.98
C ASP A 683 4.20 -30.30 6.94
N ARG A 684 3.27 -31.22 7.24
CA ARG A 684 2.08 -31.43 6.40
C ARG A 684 1.20 -30.19 6.36
N ALA A 685 0.98 -29.53 7.50
CA ALA A 685 0.21 -28.29 7.55
C ALA A 685 0.88 -27.17 6.74
N GLN A 686 2.17 -26.94 6.92
CA GLN A 686 2.97 -25.94 6.21
C GLN A 686 2.93 -26.15 4.70
N SER A 687 3.00 -27.39 4.22
CA SER A 687 2.89 -27.68 2.78
C SER A 687 1.56 -27.23 2.16
N THR A 688 0.50 -27.11 2.96
CA THR A 688 -0.83 -26.71 2.51
C THR A 688 -1.17 -25.23 2.79
N LEU A 689 -0.61 -24.67 3.86
CA LEU A 689 -1.01 -23.37 4.41
C LEU A 689 0.10 -22.32 4.37
N GLY A 690 1.36 -22.74 4.32
CA GLY A 690 2.54 -21.89 4.40
C GLY A 690 3.31 -21.79 3.10
N ASN A 691 4.48 -21.15 3.17
CA ASN A 691 5.42 -21.09 2.07
C ASN A 691 6.28 -22.38 2.06
N PRO A 692 6.30 -23.17 0.98
CA PRO A 692 7.11 -24.39 0.91
C PRO A 692 8.62 -24.18 1.08
N ASN A 693 9.09 -22.96 0.82
CA ASN A 693 10.51 -22.61 0.88
C ASN A 693 10.90 -21.88 2.19
N SER A 694 9.99 -21.77 3.16
CA SER A 694 10.31 -21.17 4.48
C SER A 694 10.89 -22.20 5.44
N SER A 695 11.57 -21.71 6.47
CA SER A 695 12.04 -22.54 7.58
C SER A 695 10.88 -23.36 8.18
N PRO A 696 11.11 -24.63 8.56
CA PRO A 696 10.04 -25.47 9.07
C PRO A 696 9.33 -24.89 10.28
N TRP A 697 7.99 -24.85 10.27
CA TRP A 697 7.21 -24.26 11.38
C TRP A 697 7.50 -24.91 12.73
N HIS A 698 7.78 -26.21 12.74
CA HIS A 698 8.07 -26.95 13.94
C HIS A 698 9.40 -26.57 14.62
N TRP A 699 10.21 -25.71 14.00
CA TRP A 699 11.37 -25.11 14.65
C TRP A 699 10.95 -24.07 15.69
N HIS A 700 9.78 -23.42 15.56
CA HIS A 700 9.33 -22.41 16.50
C HIS A 700 8.77 -22.97 17.83
N PHE A 701 8.66 -24.29 17.97
CA PHE A 701 8.01 -24.95 19.10
C PHE A 701 9.02 -25.42 20.14
N GLY A 702 8.70 -25.21 21.43
CA GLY A 702 9.54 -25.69 22.54
C GLY A 702 9.65 -27.22 22.60
N GLU A 703 10.79 -27.69 23.10
CA GLU A 703 11.02 -29.12 23.33
C GLU A 703 10.07 -29.68 24.39
N VAL A 704 9.76 -30.97 24.27
CA VAL A 704 8.87 -31.66 25.20
C VAL A 704 9.59 -31.85 26.53
N VAL A 705 9.09 -31.19 27.57
CA VAL A 705 9.60 -31.30 28.95
C VAL A 705 8.73 -32.21 29.80
N GLN A 706 9.26 -32.66 30.94
CA GLN A 706 8.49 -33.40 31.93
C GLN A 706 7.31 -32.54 32.44
N THR A 707 6.15 -33.16 32.57
CA THR A 707 4.94 -32.49 33.06
C THR A 707 5.15 -31.92 34.46
N PRO A 708 4.85 -30.63 34.69
CA PRO A 708 4.97 -30.03 36.01
C PRO A 708 4.04 -30.67 37.03
N HIS A 709 4.50 -30.76 38.29
CA HIS A 709 3.68 -31.23 39.40
C HIS A 709 2.84 -30.11 40.04
N HIS A 710 3.27 -28.86 39.88
CA HIS A 710 2.60 -27.67 40.39
C HIS A 710 2.56 -26.59 39.30
N ILE A 711 1.70 -25.59 39.48
CA ILE A 711 1.58 -24.46 38.55
C ILE A 711 2.88 -23.67 38.57
N THR A 712 3.46 -23.44 37.40
CA THR A 712 4.66 -22.61 37.21
C THR A 712 4.28 -21.17 36.90
N GLU A 713 5.17 -20.22 37.19
CA GLU A 713 4.98 -18.84 36.77
C GLU A 713 5.02 -18.73 35.22
N PHE A 714 3.91 -18.32 34.63
CA PHE A 714 3.80 -18.19 33.18
C PHE A 714 4.45 -16.90 32.68
N ARG A 715 5.26 -17.00 31.62
CA ARG A 715 5.79 -15.82 30.92
C ARG A 715 4.66 -14.90 30.43
N TRP A 716 4.92 -13.60 30.37
CA TRP A 716 3.95 -12.56 29.94
C TRP A 716 3.23 -12.89 28.61
N GLY A 717 3.91 -13.54 27.65
CA GLY A 717 3.33 -13.90 26.36
C GLY A 717 2.21 -14.96 26.44
N LEU A 718 2.08 -15.67 27.56
CA LEU A 718 0.99 -16.61 27.87
C LEU A 718 -0.14 -15.96 28.69
N GLN A 719 -0.07 -14.64 28.88
CA GLN A 719 -1.10 -13.84 29.56
C GLN A 719 -1.82 -12.90 28.58
N GLN A 720 -1.70 -13.14 27.28
CA GLN A 720 -2.27 -12.27 26.24
C GLN A 720 -3.61 -12.78 25.70
N ASP A 721 -4.56 -11.86 25.54
CA ASP A 721 -5.80 -12.12 24.80
C ASP A 721 -5.60 -11.84 23.30
N LEU A 722 -5.57 -12.92 22.51
CA LEU A 722 -5.35 -12.92 21.07
C LEU A 722 -6.62 -13.29 20.28
N ARG A 723 -7.80 -13.09 20.88
CA ARG A 723 -9.08 -13.25 20.19
C ARG A 723 -9.24 -12.21 19.08
N ASP A 724 -10.01 -12.57 18.06
CA ASP A 724 -10.31 -11.66 16.96
C ASP A 724 -11.30 -10.59 17.43
N SER A 725 -11.01 -9.31 17.20
CA SER A 725 -11.87 -8.22 17.65
C SER A 725 -13.19 -8.23 16.87
N ASN A 726 -14.29 -8.51 17.56
CA ASN A 726 -15.63 -8.53 16.99
C ASN A 726 -16.07 -7.08 16.67
N ARG A 727 -15.72 -6.54 15.49
CA ARG A 727 -16.08 -5.18 15.03
C ARG A 727 -17.60 -4.91 14.99
N ARG A 728 -18.46 -5.89 15.29
CA ARG A 728 -19.92 -5.73 15.32
C ARG A 728 -20.49 -5.20 16.65
N LEU A 729 -19.70 -5.05 17.72
CA LEU A 729 -20.21 -4.66 19.04
C LEU A 729 -19.75 -3.29 19.57
N GLN A 730 -19.14 -2.45 18.73
CA GLN A 730 -18.89 -1.04 19.05
C GLN A 730 -19.84 -0.14 18.26
N ARG A 731 -21.13 -0.17 18.61
CA ARG A 731 -22.00 1.00 18.47
C ARG A 731 -22.22 1.50 19.89
N PRO A 732 -21.75 2.71 20.26
CA PRO A 732 -22.12 3.29 21.54
C PRO A 732 -23.63 3.54 21.54
N ASN A 733 -24.29 3.13 22.62
CA ASN A 733 -25.67 3.48 22.93
C ASN A 733 -25.85 4.99 23.08
#